data_AF-A0A1H8AHS2-F1
#
_entry.id   AF-A0A1H8AHS2-F1
#
_cell.length_a   1.000
_cell.length_b   1.000
_cell.length_c   1.000
_cell.angle_alpha   90.00
_cell.angle_beta   90.00
_cell.angle_gamma   90.00
#
_symmetry.space_group_name_H-M   'P 1'
#
loop_
_entity.id
_entity.type
_entity.pdbx_description
1 polymer ?
#
loop_
_entity_poly.entity_id
_entity_poly.type
_entity_poly.pdbx_seq_one_letter_code
_entity_poly.pdbx_strand_id
1 'polypeptide(L)'
;MIPNNYLEKTYAGFIGMNVGIRLGAPVEPTAWTSERIERFYGDITGYVKDFKNFAADDDANGPVFFLRALYDDAKDRELTPQHVANAWLNYAREGIGMFWWGGYGVSTEHTAYLNLKAGMPAPQSGSAATNGLIMAEQIGGQIFVDTWGLVFPGNSKKAAEYASMAASVSHDGNGIYGGAFMAACIAAAYNTSDIDELLDAGLEQIPKDCTYAKVVNAVRDFHRENPDDWRACLTYLQQNWGYDKYTGICHMIPNAGVCVLAMLYGKNFARTVEIATMCGWDTDCNAGNVGTILGVACGLEGIPEHYRKPINDGIVLSGISGYLNILDIPTYAKELVLLGYRLAGEQAPAQLENSVKQGEIHFDFELPGSTHDLRLSSNACSLRHSTLRAYSGTGSAEILFDRMSRGQKCKIYYKPFYRREDFDDERYMPVFSPTAYPGQTVSMMVYADRYTGESIILNPYVRNTSTKQDVLLGGMVIKEEGWQKISFTIPQLDGAMVDEIGLLFEANSPAKNKDFGCLYIDDFTITGKASYTIDISKQKKEFASITPFSHNHGAWEIENGMINAMCLEHAEAMTGSYYMRDIRITGKITPYTGESHLVSARVQGALRGYYGGFTENGVAIYCNNSGMKQLASCPFAWQYNKEYTVELLVIGSHITLSVDGKQLLQVEDSTHTYGMAGYAMYSLGRSGFGNLTIEEL
;
A
#
# COMPACT_ATOMS: atom_id res chain seq x y z
N MET A 1 -4.14 -19.05 21.48
CA MET A 1 -3.94 -20.11 20.49
C MET A 1 -4.43 -19.57 19.17
N ILE A 2 -3.51 -19.46 18.20
CA ILE A 2 -3.81 -18.92 16.89
C ILE A 2 -4.70 -19.90 16.10
N PRO A 3 -5.75 -19.43 15.40
CA PRO A 3 -6.63 -20.30 14.63
C PRO A 3 -5.93 -20.87 13.39
N ASN A 4 -6.24 -22.11 13.01
CA ASN A 4 -5.58 -22.79 11.87
C ASN A 4 -5.84 -22.10 10.52
N ASN A 5 -6.97 -21.42 10.37
CA ASN A 5 -7.34 -20.67 9.16
C ASN A 5 -6.95 -19.18 9.23
N TYR A 6 -6.03 -18.82 10.14
CA TYR A 6 -5.64 -17.43 10.36
C TYR A 6 -5.22 -16.72 9.07
N LEU A 7 -4.40 -17.37 8.23
CA LEU A 7 -3.92 -16.78 6.98
C LEU A 7 -5.04 -16.55 5.95
N GLU A 8 -5.86 -17.56 5.69
CA GLU A 8 -6.96 -17.46 4.72
C GLU A 8 -7.99 -16.40 5.15
N LYS A 9 -8.39 -16.40 6.43
CA LYS A 9 -9.31 -15.39 6.97
C LYS A 9 -8.73 -13.98 6.98
N THR A 10 -7.43 -13.83 7.22
CA THR A 10 -6.76 -12.51 7.14
C THR A 10 -6.74 -11.98 5.72
N TYR A 11 -6.42 -12.85 4.76
CA TYR A 11 -6.47 -12.53 3.34
C TYR A 11 -7.89 -12.17 2.88
N ALA A 12 -8.90 -12.93 3.31
CA ALA A 12 -10.32 -12.61 3.05
C ALA A 12 -10.76 -11.29 3.67
N GLY A 13 -10.37 -11.02 4.93
CA GLY A 13 -10.65 -9.76 5.61
C GLY A 13 -10.07 -8.56 4.86
N PHE A 14 -8.80 -8.63 4.45
CA PHE A 14 -8.18 -7.53 3.73
C PHE A 14 -8.74 -7.33 2.31
N ILE A 15 -9.12 -8.41 1.61
CA ILE A 15 -9.91 -8.30 0.36
C ILE A 15 -11.26 -7.64 0.65
N GLY A 16 -11.95 -8.07 1.70
CA GLY A 16 -13.25 -7.56 2.10
C GLY A 16 -13.23 -6.05 2.35
N MET A 17 -12.20 -5.57 3.04
CA MET A 17 -11.92 -4.15 3.24
C MET A 17 -11.88 -3.40 1.91
N ASN A 18 -11.05 -3.86 0.97
CA ASN A 18 -10.83 -3.20 -0.31
C ASN A 18 -12.02 -3.32 -1.28
N VAL A 19 -12.83 -4.38 -1.16
CA VAL A 19 -14.13 -4.46 -1.85
C VAL A 19 -15.06 -3.36 -1.37
N GLY A 20 -15.17 -3.18 -0.05
CA GLY A 20 -16.00 -2.14 0.56
C GLY A 20 -15.57 -0.73 0.14
N ILE A 21 -14.29 -0.41 0.31
CA ILE A 21 -13.70 0.87 -0.09
C ILE A 21 -13.97 1.15 -1.57
N ARG A 22 -13.65 0.20 -2.45
CA ARG A 22 -13.83 0.38 -3.90
C ARG A 22 -15.30 0.57 -4.31
N LEU A 23 -16.22 -0.08 -3.62
CA LEU A 23 -17.66 0.06 -3.87
C LEU A 23 -18.18 1.42 -3.38
N GLY A 24 -17.75 1.84 -2.20
CA GLY A 24 -18.23 3.03 -1.52
C GLY A 24 -17.65 4.34 -2.05
N ALA A 25 -16.37 4.37 -2.40
CA ALA A 25 -15.67 5.64 -2.69
C ALA A 25 -16.25 6.44 -3.88
N PRO A 26 -16.77 5.83 -4.98
CA PRO A 26 -17.41 6.61 -6.05
C PRO A 26 -18.67 7.38 -5.62
N VAL A 27 -19.27 7.01 -4.49
CA VAL A 27 -20.52 7.56 -3.96
C VAL A 27 -20.37 8.18 -2.56
N GLU A 28 -19.14 8.60 -2.23
CA GLU A 28 -18.78 9.31 -0.99
C GLU A 28 -19.46 10.71 -0.89
N PRO A 29 -19.70 11.27 0.31
CA PRO A 29 -20.10 12.65 0.55
C PRO A 29 -19.13 13.64 -0.11
N THR A 30 -19.45 14.90 -0.39
CA THR A 30 -20.51 15.82 0.02
C THR A 30 -21.66 15.95 -1.00
N ALA A 31 -21.52 15.26 -2.14
CA ALA A 31 -22.46 15.31 -3.27
C ALA A 31 -23.43 14.14 -3.30
N TRP A 32 -23.10 13.00 -2.71
CA TRP A 32 -23.98 11.84 -2.64
C TRP A 32 -24.72 11.79 -1.31
N THR A 33 -26.04 11.60 -1.40
CA THR A 33 -26.91 11.28 -0.26
C THR A 33 -27.57 9.94 -0.55
N SER A 34 -28.09 9.25 0.46
CA SER A 34 -28.85 8.00 0.28
C SER A 34 -29.92 8.12 -0.81
N GLU A 35 -30.64 9.24 -0.86
CA GLU A 35 -31.70 9.47 -1.86
C GLU A 35 -31.13 9.66 -3.26
N ARG A 36 -29.95 10.28 -3.39
CA ARG A 36 -29.27 10.42 -4.69
C ARG A 36 -28.73 9.08 -5.16
N ILE A 37 -28.13 8.29 -4.26
CA ILE A 37 -27.63 6.95 -4.57
C ILE A 37 -28.79 6.08 -5.06
N GLU A 38 -29.90 6.02 -4.30
CA GLU A 38 -31.10 5.28 -4.71
C GLU A 38 -31.66 5.79 -6.04
N ARG A 39 -31.73 7.11 -6.25
CA ARG A 39 -32.24 7.69 -7.50
C ARG A 39 -31.42 7.28 -8.73
N PHE A 40 -30.10 7.26 -8.63
CA PHE A 40 -29.21 7.07 -9.78
C PHE A 40 -28.74 5.62 -9.97
N TYR A 41 -28.57 4.86 -8.88
CA TYR A 41 -28.08 3.49 -8.90
C TYR A 41 -29.12 2.46 -8.45
N GLY A 42 -30.21 2.88 -7.80
CA GLY A 42 -31.23 1.96 -7.32
C GLY A 42 -30.72 1.06 -6.20
N ASP A 43 -31.01 -0.24 -6.31
CA ASP A 43 -30.49 -1.26 -5.40
C ASP A 43 -29.15 -1.78 -5.95
N ILE A 44 -28.04 -1.35 -5.33
CA ILE A 44 -26.69 -1.71 -5.73
C ILE A 44 -26.47 -3.20 -5.50
N THR A 45 -25.96 -3.89 -6.53
CA THR A 45 -25.64 -5.34 -6.52
C THR A 45 -24.28 -5.65 -7.18
N GLY A 46 -23.44 -4.61 -7.32
CA GLY A 46 -22.12 -4.69 -7.93
C GLY A 46 -21.43 -3.32 -7.92
N TYR A 47 -20.18 -3.25 -8.38
CA TYR A 47 -19.46 -1.98 -8.49
C TYR A 47 -20.21 -0.97 -9.35
N VAL A 48 -20.31 0.27 -8.86
CA VAL A 48 -20.98 1.38 -9.55
C VAL A 48 -20.08 2.08 -10.58
N LYS A 49 -18.79 1.75 -10.59
CA LYS A 49 -17.78 2.31 -11.48
C LYS A 49 -16.68 1.28 -11.78
N ASP A 50 -16.31 1.18 -13.05
CA ASP A 50 -15.13 0.46 -13.50
C ASP A 50 -13.89 1.35 -13.42
N PHE A 51 -12.76 0.75 -13.02
CA PHE A 51 -11.46 1.41 -12.92
C PHE A 51 -10.41 0.60 -13.68
N LYS A 52 -9.49 1.28 -14.38
CA LYS A 52 -8.23 0.69 -14.88
C LYS A 52 -7.41 0.15 -13.72
N ASN A 53 -7.19 1.02 -12.74
CA ASN A 53 -6.67 0.72 -11.42
C ASN A 53 -7.40 1.64 -10.44
N PHE A 54 -7.84 1.10 -9.32
CA PHE A 54 -8.40 1.92 -8.25
C PHE A 54 -7.27 2.73 -7.62
N ALA A 55 -7.43 4.04 -7.50
CA ALA A 55 -6.41 4.91 -6.90
C ALA A 55 -6.29 4.66 -5.39
N ALA A 56 -5.26 5.24 -4.78
CA ALA A 56 -5.08 5.18 -3.34
C ALA A 56 -6.27 5.81 -2.61
N ASP A 57 -6.52 5.31 -1.41
CA ASP A 57 -7.63 5.67 -0.55
C ASP A 57 -7.15 5.59 0.91
N ASP A 58 -7.57 6.51 1.78
CA ASP A 58 -6.99 6.63 3.12
C ASP A 58 -7.39 5.50 4.06
N ASP A 59 -8.55 4.90 3.81
CA ASP A 59 -9.03 3.65 4.40
C ASP A 59 -8.09 2.46 4.17
N ALA A 60 -7.32 2.47 3.06
CA ALA A 60 -6.27 1.48 2.84
C ALA A 60 -4.90 1.97 3.35
N ASN A 61 -4.60 3.26 3.20
CA ASN A 61 -3.30 3.82 3.57
C ASN A 61 -3.01 3.72 5.06
N GLY A 62 -3.93 4.20 5.91
CA GLY A 62 -3.74 4.27 7.35
C GLY A 62 -3.50 2.90 7.97
N PRO A 63 -4.37 1.89 7.75
CA PRO A 63 -4.17 0.55 8.29
C PRO A 63 -2.84 -0.08 7.87
N VAL A 64 -2.34 0.20 6.68
CA VAL A 64 -1.05 -0.34 6.23
C VAL A 64 0.14 0.41 6.85
N PHE A 65 0.16 1.74 6.77
CA PHE A 65 1.32 2.53 7.17
C PHE A 65 1.43 2.73 8.69
N PHE A 66 0.32 2.88 9.41
CA PHE A 66 0.36 3.11 10.86
C PHE A 66 0.76 1.86 11.63
N LEU A 67 0.39 0.68 11.12
CA LEU A 67 0.83 -0.61 11.64
C LEU A 67 2.37 -0.76 11.59
N ARG A 68 3.06 -0.01 10.72
CA ARG A 68 4.51 -0.03 10.62
C ARG A 68 5.23 0.44 11.89
N ALA A 69 4.52 1.11 12.80
CA ALA A 69 5.01 1.33 14.17
C ALA A 69 5.52 0.04 14.83
N LEU A 70 4.92 -1.12 14.51
CA LEU A 70 5.32 -2.45 15.00
C LEU A 70 6.54 -3.04 14.28
N TYR A 71 6.91 -2.57 13.08
CA TYR A 71 8.17 -2.94 12.43
C TYR A 71 9.33 -2.02 12.84
N ASP A 72 8.96 -0.80 13.22
CA ASP A 72 9.86 0.30 13.51
C ASP A 72 10.11 0.42 15.03
N ASP A 73 9.36 1.29 15.71
CA ASP A 73 9.67 1.71 17.09
C ASP A 73 9.23 0.70 18.15
N ALA A 74 8.17 -0.06 17.87
CA ALA A 74 7.57 -1.04 18.76
C ALA A 74 7.90 -2.49 18.35
N LYS A 75 9.05 -2.70 17.71
CA LYS A 75 9.46 -4.02 17.21
C LYS A 75 9.52 -5.09 18.30
N ASP A 76 10.09 -4.75 19.46
CA ASP A 76 10.42 -5.68 20.55
C ASP A 76 9.79 -5.24 21.90
N ARG A 77 8.68 -4.48 21.85
CA ARG A 77 7.99 -3.95 23.04
C ARG A 77 6.51 -3.67 22.75
N GLU A 78 5.72 -3.47 23.80
CA GLU A 78 4.33 -3.04 23.67
C GLU A 78 4.21 -1.70 22.95
N LEU A 79 3.14 -1.57 22.16
CA LEU A 79 2.80 -0.36 21.44
C LEU A 79 2.49 0.79 22.41
N THR A 80 2.82 2.00 21.99
CA THR A 80 2.34 3.24 22.61
C THR A 80 1.81 4.17 21.52
N PRO A 81 0.90 5.12 21.84
CA PRO A 81 0.42 6.11 20.87
C PRO A 81 1.56 6.86 20.17
N GLN A 82 2.65 7.15 20.88
CA GLN A 82 3.80 7.86 20.30
C GLN A 82 4.52 7.06 19.20
N HIS A 83 4.53 5.73 19.27
CA HIS A 83 5.11 4.91 18.19
C HIS A 83 4.30 5.04 16.90
N VAL A 84 2.97 5.06 17.02
CA VAL A 84 2.08 5.29 15.88
C VAL A 84 2.24 6.72 15.35
N ALA A 85 2.32 7.71 16.23
CA ALA A 85 2.60 9.10 15.83
C ALA A 85 3.93 9.24 15.07
N ASN A 86 4.97 8.51 15.45
CA ASN A 86 6.23 8.50 14.72
C ASN A 86 6.07 7.87 13.32
N ALA A 87 5.23 6.83 13.17
CA ALA A 87 4.89 6.28 11.87
C ALA A 87 4.14 7.30 10.99
N TRP A 88 3.20 8.06 11.55
CA TRP A 88 2.53 9.16 10.84
C TRP A 88 3.53 10.16 10.27
N LEU A 89 4.42 10.68 11.12
CA LEU A 89 5.40 11.68 10.72
C LEU A 89 6.43 11.13 9.72
N ASN A 90 6.74 9.83 9.79
CA ASN A 90 7.75 9.21 8.94
C ASN A 90 7.22 8.76 7.57
N TYR A 91 5.96 8.30 7.47
CA TYR A 91 5.41 7.74 6.24
C TYR A 91 4.45 8.67 5.49
N ALA A 92 3.87 9.69 6.13
CA ALA A 92 3.00 10.64 5.43
C ALA A 92 3.83 11.67 4.63
N ARG A 93 3.45 11.91 3.38
CA ARG A 93 3.96 13.04 2.60
C ARG A 93 3.20 14.29 3.05
N GLU A 94 3.91 15.26 3.61
CA GLU A 94 3.25 16.43 4.19
C GLU A 94 2.41 17.19 3.16
N GLY A 95 1.11 17.37 3.45
CA GLY A 95 0.17 18.10 2.61
C GLY A 95 -0.28 17.37 1.34
N ILE A 96 0.14 16.12 1.10
CA ILE A 96 -0.17 15.36 -0.11
C ILE A 96 -0.39 13.87 0.21
N GLY A 97 -1.55 13.30 -0.13
CA GLY A 97 -1.78 11.85 -0.02
C GLY A 97 -1.98 11.32 1.40
N MET A 98 -1.83 10.03 1.66
CA MET A 98 -2.05 9.34 2.95
C MET A 98 -3.45 9.44 3.56
N PHE A 99 -3.88 10.62 3.98
CA PHE A 99 -5.17 10.94 4.61
C PHE A 99 -5.65 12.32 4.17
N TRP A 100 -6.90 12.66 4.47
CA TRP A 100 -7.49 13.91 4.02
C TRP A 100 -6.81 15.16 4.60
N TRP A 101 -6.11 15.94 3.77
CA TRP A 101 -5.42 17.18 4.18
C TRP A 101 -6.36 18.40 4.29
N GLY A 102 -7.49 18.25 5.00
CA GLY A 102 -8.56 19.26 5.07
C GLY A 102 -8.21 20.59 5.74
N GLY A 103 -7.18 20.62 6.59
CA GLY A 103 -6.67 21.82 7.24
C GLY A 103 -6.79 21.79 8.76
N TYR A 104 -6.06 22.67 9.44
CA TYR A 104 -6.07 22.77 10.90
C TYR A 104 -7.44 23.22 11.42
N GLY A 105 -8.02 22.46 12.35
CA GLY A 105 -9.36 22.70 12.89
C GLY A 105 -10.50 22.31 11.92
N VAL A 106 -10.19 21.58 10.84
CA VAL A 106 -11.17 21.10 9.85
C VAL A 106 -11.09 19.59 9.67
N SER A 107 -9.89 19.06 9.36
CA SER A 107 -9.60 17.63 9.36
C SER A 107 -8.96 17.23 10.68
N THR A 108 -9.43 16.15 11.28
CA THR A 108 -8.92 15.62 12.54
C THR A 108 -7.48 15.11 12.38
N GLU A 109 -7.22 14.36 11.31
CA GLU A 109 -5.93 13.78 10.96
C GLU A 109 -4.89 14.87 10.67
N HIS A 110 -5.25 15.85 9.82
CA HIS A 110 -4.36 16.96 9.48
C HIS A 110 -4.08 17.82 10.72
N THR A 111 -5.09 18.09 11.55
CA THR A 111 -4.92 18.84 12.81
C THR A 111 -3.94 18.12 13.74
N ALA A 112 -4.12 16.81 13.95
CA ALA A 112 -3.23 16.00 14.77
C ALA A 112 -1.81 15.94 14.21
N TYR A 113 -1.65 15.79 12.89
CA TYR A 113 -0.34 15.81 12.22
C TYR A 113 0.40 17.13 12.48
N LEU A 114 -0.29 18.27 12.35
CA LEU A 114 0.30 19.59 12.61
C LEU A 114 0.65 19.77 14.10
N ASN A 115 -0.17 19.26 15.02
CA ASN A 115 0.14 19.25 16.45
C ASN A 115 1.42 18.42 16.73
N LEU A 116 1.55 17.25 16.12
CA LEU A 116 2.75 16.40 16.22
C LEU A 116 4.00 17.12 15.68
N LYS A 117 3.90 17.78 14.51
CA LYS A 117 4.99 18.59 13.92
C LYS A 117 5.37 19.77 14.82
N ALA A 118 4.41 20.35 15.54
CA ALA A 118 4.66 21.40 16.54
C ALA A 118 5.26 20.87 17.85
N GLY A 119 5.54 19.56 17.95
CA GLY A 119 6.18 18.93 19.11
C GLY A 119 5.21 18.47 20.20
N MET A 120 3.90 18.49 19.95
CA MET A 120 2.91 17.93 20.88
C MET A 120 2.93 16.40 20.80
N PRO A 121 3.13 15.67 21.91
CA PRO A 121 3.18 14.21 21.86
C PRO A 121 1.78 13.59 21.70
N ALA A 122 1.70 12.36 21.19
CA ALA A 122 0.48 11.57 21.29
C ALA A 122 0.31 10.99 22.71
N PRO A 123 -0.92 10.89 23.25
CA PRO A 123 -2.21 11.16 22.59
C PRO A 123 -2.70 12.63 22.69
N GLN A 124 -1.91 13.54 23.28
CA GLN A 124 -2.31 14.94 23.44
C GLN A 124 -2.62 15.63 22.09
N SER A 125 -1.89 15.23 21.04
CA SER A 125 -2.08 15.68 19.65
C SER A 125 -3.51 15.50 19.11
N GLY A 126 -4.20 14.43 19.52
CA GLY A 126 -5.55 14.08 19.08
C GLY A 126 -6.65 14.43 20.10
N SER A 127 -6.28 14.73 21.34
CA SER A 127 -7.22 14.84 22.45
C SER A 127 -8.31 15.91 22.26
N ALA A 128 -9.49 15.67 22.81
CA ALA A 128 -10.59 16.65 22.84
C ALA A 128 -10.25 17.88 23.67
N ALA A 129 -9.35 17.75 24.66
CA ALA A 129 -8.84 18.88 25.43
C ALA A 129 -8.05 19.87 24.57
N THR A 130 -7.34 19.38 23.56
CA THR A 130 -6.59 20.21 22.60
C THR A 130 -7.48 20.69 21.45
N ASN A 131 -8.23 19.77 20.83
CA ASN A 131 -8.88 20.02 19.53
C ASN A 131 -10.39 20.32 19.63
N GLY A 132 -10.97 20.20 20.83
CA GLY A 132 -12.42 20.24 21.04
C GLY A 132 -13.09 18.90 20.71
N LEU A 133 -14.23 18.65 21.35
CA LEU A 133 -14.94 17.37 21.27
C LEU A 133 -15.39 17.03 19.84
N ILE A 134 -15.91 18.01 19.12
CA ILE A 134 -16.39 17.82 17.74
C ILE A 134 -15.27 17.28 16.85
N MET A 135 -14.09 17.88 16.88
CA MET A 135 -12.96 17.45 16.06
C MET A 135 -12.45 16.07 16.48
N ALA A 136 -12.39 15.79 17.78
CA ALA A 136 -11.83 14.55 18.29
C ALA A 136 -12.71 13.31 18.04
N GLU A 137 -14.00 13.49 17.77
CA GLU A 137 -14.98 12.40 17.56
C GLU A 137 -15.43 12.25 16.08
N GLN A 138 -14.57 12.64 15.13
CA GLN A 138 -14.77 12.29 13.72
C GLN A 138 -14.45 10.80 13.47
N ILE A 139 -14.88 10.29 12.31
CA ILE A 139 -14.86 8.87 11.97
C ILE A 139 -13.45 8.29 11.77
N GLY A 140 -12.42 9.11 11.55
CA GLY A 140 -11.04 8.62 11.29
C GLY A 140 -10.47 7.68 12.36
N GLY A 141 -10.95 7.78 13.61
CA GLY A 141 -10.59 6.84 14.67
C GLY A 141 -11.02 5.39 14.40
N GLN A 142 -11.99 5.18 13.50
CA GLN A 142 -12.48 3.90 13.01
C GLN A 142 -11.91 3.54 11.63
N ILE A 143 -11.64 4.53 10.76
CA ILE A 143 -11.07 4.30 9.41
C ILE A 143 -9.77 3.49 9.48
N PHE A 144 -8.88 3.84 10.40
CA PHE A 144 -7.49 3.35 10.33
C PHE A 144 -7.19 2.10 11.17
N VAL A 145 -8.22 1.36 11.64
CA VAL A 145 -8.02 0.34 12.69
C VAL A 145 -8.10 -1.13 12.24
N ASP A 146 -8.47 -1.41 11.01
CA ASP A 146 -8.79 -2.76 10.53
C ASP A 146 -7.65 -3.77 10.73
N THR A 147 -6.44 -3.39 10.33
CA THR A 147 -5.25 -4.26 10.45
C THR A 147 -4.87 -4.55 11.90
N TRP A 148 -5.25 -3.69 12.86
CA TRP A 148 -5.04 -3.97 14.28
C TRP A 148 -5.94 -5.09 14.78
N GLY A 149 -7.14 -5.26 14.21
CA GLY A 149 -7.98 -6.44 14.43
C GLY A 149 -7.38 -7.70 13.78
N LEU A 150 -6.85 -7.57 12.56
CA LEU A 150 -6.27 -8.69 11.80
C LEU A 150 -5.00 -9.28 12.44
N VAL A 151 -4.23 -8.51 13.22
CA VAL A 151 -3.01 -9.03 13.89
C VAL A 151 -3.27 -9.69 15.25
N PHE A 152 -4.51 -9.69 15.76
CA PHE A 152 -4.89 -10.29 17.04
C PHE A 152 -6.07 -11.28 16.87
N PRO A 153 -5.90 -12.37 16.11
CA PRO A 153 -6.99 -13.28 15.78
C PRO A 153 -7.60 -13.90 17.04
N GLY A 154 -8.91 -13.73 17.23
CA GLY A 154 -9.65 -14.23 18.38
C GLY A 154 -9.40 -13.50 19.70
N ASN A 155 -8.59 -12.42 19.71
CA ASN A 155 -8.27 -11.65 20.91
C ASN A 155 -8.79 -10.21 20.82
N SER A 156 -10.12 -10.07 20.93
CA SER A 156 -10.82 -8.78 20.85
C SER A 156 -10.30 -7.74 21.84
N LYS A 157 -9.87 -8.16 23.04
CA LYS A 157 -9.31 -7.24 24.04
C LYS A 157 -8.00 -6.60 23.58
N LYS A 158 -7.04 -7.39 23.09
CA LYS A 158 -5.76 -6.85 22.60
C LYS A 158 -5.94 -6.05 21.31
N ALA A 159 -6.81 -6.49 20.42
CA ALA A 159 -7.19 -5.74 19.22
C ALA A 159 -7.71 -4.34 19.59
N ALA A 160 -8.69 -4.27 20.49
CA ALA A 160 -9.25 -2.99 20.96
C ALA A 160 -8.21 -2.12 21.67
N GLU A 161 -7.33 -2.70 22.49
CA GLU A 161 -6.26 -1.97 23.18
C GLU A 161 -5.32 -1.28 22.17
N TYR A 162 -4.83 -2.01 21.16
CA TYR A 162 -3.89 -1.48 20.18
C TYR A 162 -4.56 -0.50 19.21
N ALA A 163 -5.79 -0.80 18.78
CA ALA A 163 -6.59 0.12 17.98
C ALA A 163 -6.89 1.42 18.72
N SER A 164 -7.19 1.36 20.02
CA SER A 164 -7.40 2.56 20.86
C SER A 164 -6.14 3.41 20.94
N MET A 165 -4.97 2.79 21.11
CA MET A 165 -3.68 3.50 21.13
C MET A 165 -3.41 4.18 19.78
N ALA A 166 -3.67 3.50 18.67
CA ALA A 166 -3.51 4.06 17.33
C ALA A 166 -4.48 5.22 17.06
N ALA A 167 -5.77 5.04 17.36
CA ALA A 167 -6.79 6.08 17.19
C ALA A 167 -6.50 7.31 18.06
N SER A 168 -5.96 7.13 19.27
CA SER A 168 -5.65 8.23 20.19
C SER A 168 -4.59 9.22 19.70
N VAL A 169 -3.87 8.90 18.62
CA VAL A 169 -2.94 9.83 17.97
C VAL A 169 -3.67 11.06 17.43
N SER A 170 -4.87 10.87 16.89
CA SER A 170 -5.67 11.92 16.26
C SER A 170 -7.06 12.13 16.87
N HIS A 171 -7.58 11.16 17.61
CA HIS A 171 -8.96 11.15 18.11
C HIS A 171 -9.04 11.03 19.64
N ASP A 172 -10.24 11.26 20.18
CA ASP A 172 -10.58 11.08 21.59
C ASP A 172 -12.02 10.58 21.73
N GLY A 173 -12.44 10.18 22.94
CA GLY A 173 -13.83 9.83 23.24
C GLY A 173 -14.40 8.75 22.30
N ASN A 174 -15.55 9.03 21.70
CA ASN A 174 -16.20 8.11 20.76
C ASN A 174 -15.35 7.82 19.51
N GLY A 175 -14.43 8.72 19.13
CA GLY A 175 -13.46 8.47 18.05
C GLY A 175 -12.56 7.28 18.36
N ILE A 176 -12.08 7.18 19.62
CA ILE A 176 -11.30 6.03 20.10
C ILE A 176 -12.19 4.79 20.26
N TYR A 177 -13.41 4.96 20.79
CA TYR A 177 -14.33 3.85 21.03
C TYR A 177 -14.76 3.16 19.73
N GLY A 178 -14.94 3.90 18.63
CA GLY A 178 -15.21 3.30 17.32
C GLY A 178 -14.07 2.42 16.83
N GLY A 179 -12.83 2.90 16.96
CA GLY A 179 -11.64 2.11 16.64
C GLY A 179 -11.53 0.83 17.50
N ALA A 180 -11.76 0.95 18.80
CA ALA A 180 -11.77 -0.18 19.72
C ALA A 180 -12.84 -1.22 19.35
N PHE A 181 -14.05 -0.75 19.04
CA PHE A 181 -15.20 -1.58 18.67
C PHE A 181 -14.94 -2.35 17.38
N MET A 182 -14.51 -1.68 16.31
CA MET A 182 -14.29 -2.35 15.02
C MET A 182 -13.16 -3.38 15.09
N ALA A 183 -12.02 -3.04 15.69
CA ALA A 183 -10.91 -3.98 15.84
C ALA A 183 -11.31 -5.22 16.68
N ALA A 184 -12.14 -5.03 17.71
CA ALA A 184 -12.68 -6.13 18.51
C ALA A 184 -13.62 -7.05 17.72
N CYS A 185 -14.50 -6.49 16.89
CA CYS A 185 -15.37 -7.23 15.98
C CYS A 185 -14.55 -8.05 14.96
N ILE A 186 -13.53 -7.44 14.34
CA ILE A 186 -12.63 -8.12 13.38
C ILE A 186 -11.90 -9.28 14.06
N ALA A 187 -11.36 -9.07 15.26
CA ALA A 187 -10.69 -10.13 16.01
C ALA A 187 -11.66 -11.26 16.40
N ALA A 188 -12.91 -10.94 16.77
CA ALA A 188 -13.94 -11.94 17.09
C ALA A 188 -14.37 -12.76 15.86
N ALA A 189 -14.35 -12.17 14.67
CA ALA A 189 -14.74 -12.81 13.41
C ALA A 189 -13.88 -14.03 13.02
N TYR A 190 -12.70 -14.19 13.62
CA TYR A 190 -11.93 -15.42 13.47
C TYR A 190 -12.64 -16.63 14.10
N ASN A 191 -13.44 -16.41 15.16
CA ASN A 191 -14.09 -17.46 15.95
C ASN A 191 -15.57 -17.64 15.64
N THR A 192 -16.26 -16.59 15.19
CA THR A 192 -17.71 -16.62 14.93
C THR A 192 -18.09 -15.84 13.68
N SER A 193 -19.21 -16.20 13.09
CA SER A 193 -19.86 -15.44 12.02
C SER A 193 -21.24 -14.91 12.43
N ASP A 194 -21.62 -15.10 13.70
CA ASP A 194 -22.87 -14.57 14.24
C ASP A 194 -22.76 -13.07 14.50
N ILE A 195 -23.63 -12.29 13.87
CA ILE A 195 -23.56 -10.82 13.92
C ILE A 195 -23.77 -10.28 15.33
N ASP A 196 -24.67 -10.87 16.12
CA ASP A 196 -24.91 -10.41 17.49
C ASP A 196 -23.69 -10.70 18.38
N GLU A 197 -23.05 -11.87 18.25
CA GLU A 197 -21.80 -12.18 18.97
C GLU A 197 -20.66 -11.23 18.61
N LEU A 198 -20.54 -10.85 17.32
CA LEU A 198 -19.54 -9.88 16.88
C LEU A 198 -19.78 -8.49 17.49
N LEU A 199 -21.03 -8.01 17.44
CA LEU A 199 -21.41 -6.73 18.03
C LEU A 199 -21.23 -6.74 19.56
N ASP A 200 -21.53 -7.86 20.23
CA ASP A 200 -21.31 -8.02 21.67
C ASP A 200 -19.82 -7.96 22.02
N ALA A 201 -18.96 -8.63 21.25
CA ALA A 201 -17.50 -8.57 21.44
C ALA A 201 -16.95 -7.14 21.32
N GLY A 202 -17.48 -6.34 20.38
CA GLY A 202 -17.16 -4.92 20.24
C GLY A 202 -17.67 -4.08 21.43
N LEU A 203 -18.93 -4.27 21.83
CA LEU A 203 -19.55 -3.55 22.95
C LEU A 203 -18.83 -3.81 24.29
N GLU A 204 -18.27 -5.00 24.48
CA GLU A 204 -17.50 -5.35 25.68
C GLU A 204 -16.21 -4.54 25.85
N GLN A 205 -15.67 -3.96 24.76
CA GLN A 205 -14.40 -3.21 24.81
C GLN A 205 -14.57 -1.70 25.00
N ILE A 206 -15.82 -1.20 25.09
CA ILE A 206 -16.12 0.23 25.22
C ILE A 206 -17.00 0.52 26.45
N PRO A 207 -17.05 1.76 26.97
CA PRO A 207 -17.92 2.09 28.09
C PRO A 207 -19.41 1.88 27.74
N LYS A 208 -20.15 1.19 28.63
CA LYS A 208 -21.55 0.79 28.37
C LYS A 208 -22.52 1.95 28.14
N ASP A 209 -22.22 3.13 28.68
CA ASP A 209 -23.05 4.33 28.64
C ASP A 209 -22.54 5.40 27.65
N CYS A 210 -21.46 5.12 26.91
CA CYS A 210 -20.98 6.03 25.86
C CYS A 210 -21.98 6.13 24.70
N THR A 211 -21.88 7.22 23.93
CA THR A 211 -22.79 7.50 22.82
C THR A 211 -22.69 6.44 21.72
N TYR A 212 -21.48 5.93 21.46
CA TYR A 212 -21.26 4.84 20.51
C TYR A 212 -22.06 3.58 20.89
N ALA A 213 -21.97 3.13 22.15
CA ALA A 213 -22.74 1.99 22.64
C ALA A 213 -24.26 2.23 22.54
N LYS A 214 -24.71 3.47 22.75
CA LYS A 214 -26.14 3.82 22.63
C LYS A 214 -26.66 3.72 21.20
N VAL A 215 -25.91 4.20 20.20
CA VAL A 215 -26.35 4.08 18.79
C VAL A 215 -26.36 2.62 18.34
N VAL A 216 -25.37 1.81 18.72
CA VAL A 216 -25.33 0.37 18.44
C VAL A 216 -26.57 -0.33 19.00
N ASN A 217 -26.89 -0.10 20.27
CA ASN A 217 -28.06 -0.71 20.90
C ASN A 217 -29.38 -0.20 20.32
N ALA A 218 -29.47 1.09 19.98
CA ALA A 218 -30.66 1.65 19.34
C ALA A 218 -30.96 1.00 17.98
N VAL A 219 -29.92 0.75 17.17
CA VAL A 219 -30.07 0.04 15.89
C VAL A 219 -30.47 -1.43 16.11
N ARG A 220 -29.88 -2.12 17.10
CA ARG A 220 -30.26 -3.51 17.45
C ARG A 220 -31.72 -3.59 17.92
N ASP A 221 -32.17 -2.66 18.75
CA ASP A 221 -33.55 -2.59 19.22
C ASP A 221 -34.50 -2.34 18.04
N PHE A 222 -34.18 -1.39 17.17
CA PHE A 222 -34.99 -1.10 15.98
C PHE A 222 -35.07 -2.31 15.02
N HIS A 223 -33.95 -3.00 14.78
CA HIS A 223 -33.90 -4.20 13.95
C HIS A 223 -34.75 -5.34 14.53
N ARG A 224 -34.75 -5.54 15.86
CA ARG A 224 -35.62 -6.54 16.51
C ARG A 224 -37.10 -6.28 16.26
N GLU A 225 -37.52 -5.03 16.19
CA GLU A 225 -38.90 -4.63 15.89
C GLU A 225 -39.21 -4.64 14.38
N ASN A 226 -38.20 -4.38 13.53
CA ASN A 226 -38.35 -4.19 12.08
C ASN A 226 -37.26 -4.94 11.29
N PRO A 227 -37.24 -6.29 11.29
CA PRO A 227 -36.09 -7.08 10.82
C PRO A 227 -35.86 -7.06 9.30
N ASP A 228 -36.87 -6.68 8.50
CA ASP A 228 -36.80 -6.80 7.03
C ASP A 228 -36.66 -5.45 6.29
N ASP A 229 -36.71 -4.31 7.00
CA ASP A 229 -36.71 -2.97 6.39
C ASP A 229 -35.53 -2.11 6.85
N TRP A 230 -34.39 -2.31 6.20
CA TRP A 230 -33.17 -1.53 6.45
C TRP A 230 -33.34 -0.05 6.11
N ARG A 231 -34.23 0.31 5.18
CA ARG A 231 -34.49 1.73 4.81
C ARG A 231 -35.28 2.44 5.91
N ALA A 232 -36.20 1.74 6.57
CA ALA A 232 -36.85 2.27 7.77
C ALA A 232 -35.83 2.51 8.89
N CYS A 233 -34.87 1.61 9.07
CA CYS A 233 -33.80 1.79 10.05
C CYS A 233 -32.86 2.95 9.68
N LEU A 234 -32.53 3.12 8.41
CA LEU A 234 -31.75 4.28 7.93
C LEU A 234 -32.50 5.59 8.21
N THR A 235 -33.80 5.63 7.92
CA THR A 235 -34.64 6.80 8.22
C THR A 235 -34.64 7.10 9.72
N TYR A 236 -34.73 6.07 10.56
CA TYR A 236 -34.61 6.21 12.02
C TYR A 236 -33.24 6.78 12.43
N LEU A 237 -32.14 6.28 11.85
CA LEU A 237 -30.79 6.79 12.09
C LEU A 237 -30.67 8.26 11.68
N GLN A 238 -31.12 8.64 10.48
CA GLN A 238 -31.09 10.03 10.03
C GLN A 238 -31.89 10.95 10.98
N GLN A 239 -33.07 10.50 11.42
CA GLN A 239 -33.94 11.28 12.29
C GLN A 239 -33.44 11.43 13.72
N ASN A 240 -32.67 10.47 14.25
CA ASN A 240 -32.29 10.43 15.67
C ASN A 240 -30.79 10.54 15.92
N TRP A 241 -29.96 10.24 14.92
CA TRP A 241 -28.50 10.09 15.01
C TRP A 241 -27.72 10.75 13.88
N GLY A 242 -28.37 11.49 12.97
CA GLY A 242 -27.72 12.10 11.80
C GLY A 242 -26.71 13.22 12.11
N TYR A 243 -26.00 13.66 11.07
CA TYR A 243 -25.01 14.76 11.14
C TYR A 243 -25.60 16.11 11.60
N ASP A 244 -26.92 16.28 11.55
CA ASP A 244 -27.62 17.45 12.10
C ASP A 244 -27.58 17.51 13.65
N LYS A 245 -27.35 16.35 14.29
CA LYS A 245 -27.22 16.20 15.76
C LYS A 245 -25.77 15.98 16.18
N TYR A 246 -25.05 15.24 15.36
CA TYR A 246 -23.64 14.90 15.54
C TYR A 246 -22.82 15.66 14.49
N THR A 247 -22.48 16.90 14.83
CA THR A 247 -21.88 17.87 13.90
C THR A 247 -20.41 17.57 13.60
N GLY A 248 -19.92 18.02 12.45
CA GLY A 248 -18.58 17.72 11.95
C GLY A 248 -18.66 17.51 10.45
N ILE A 249 -17.60 17.03 9.84
CA ILE A 249 -17.62 16.67 8.42
C ILE A 249 -18.10 15.23 8.26
N CYS A 250 -17.47 14.32 9.01
CA CYS A 250 -17.85 12.91 9.08
C CYS A 250 -17.80 12.45 10.54
N HIS A 251 -18.87 12.70 11.30
CA HIS A 251 -18.89 12.34 12.73
C HIS A 251 -19.03 10.82 12.93
N MET A 252 -18.30 10.28 13.91
CA MET A 252 -18.30 8.85 14.27
C MET A 252 -19.69 8.21 14.48
N ILE A 253 -20.63 8.87 15.16
CA ILE A 253 -21.85 8.23 15.70
C ILE A 253 -22.83 7.77 14.61
N PRO A 254 -23.27 8.62 13.66
CA PRO A 254 -24.12 8.18 12.55
C PRO A 254 -23.50 7.05 11.73
N ASN A 255 -22.19 7.12 11.47
CA ASN A 255 -21.46 6.10 10.71
C ASN A 255 -21.37 4.75 11.45
N ALA A 256 -21.12 4.77 12.76
CA ALA A 256 -21.24 3.58 13.61
C ALA A 256 -22.63 2.92 13.48
N GLY A 257 -23.68 3.74 13.46
CA GLY A 257 -25.05 3.29 13.21
C GLY A 257 -25.22 2.61 11.85
N VAL A 258 -24.62 3.17 10.79
CA VAL A 258 -24.65 2.56 9.44
C VAL A 258 -23.95 1.22 9.41
N CYS A 259 -22.76 1.09 10.01
CA CYS A 259 -22.05 -0.19 10.05
C CYS A 259 -22.89 -1.28 10.76
N VAL A 260 -23.48 -0.96 11.92
CA VAL A 260 -24.32 -1.91 12.67
C VAL A 260 -25.60 -2.25 11.89
N LEU A 261 -26.23 -1.26 11.27
CA LEU A 261 -27.39 -1.47 10.40
C LEU A 261 -27.02 -2.43 9.26
N ALA A 262 -25.95 -2.13 8.53
CA ALA A 262 -25.52 -2.94 7.40
C ALA A 262 -25.24 -4.39 7.82
N MET A 263 -24.56 -4.61 8.95
CA MET A 263 -24.27 -5.95 9.46
C MET A 263 -25.53 -6.74 9.84
N LEU A 264 -26.51 -6.09 10.48
CA LEU A 264 -27.76 -6.75 10.91
C LEU A 264 -28.66 -7.11 9.72
N TYR A 265 -28.81 -6.21 8.76
CA TYR A 265 -29.69 -6.40 7.59
C TYR A 265 -29.00 -7.10 6.40
N GLY A 266 -27.67 -7.21 6.43
CA GLY A 266 -26.84 -7.63 5.31
C GLY A 266 -27.00 -9.08 4.89
N LYS A 267 -27.36 -10.02 5.78
CA LYS A 267 -27.55 -11.48 5.55
C LYS A 267 -26.31 -12.24 5.01
N ASN A 268 -25.45 -11.62 4.21
CA ASN A 268 -24.20 -12.13 3.66
C ASN A 268 -23.23 -10.97 3.39
N PHE A 269 -21.99 -11.29 3.02
CA PHE A 269 -20.93 -10.31 2.76
C PHE A 269 -21.35 -9.23 1.76
N ALA A 270 -21.77 -9.63 0.54
CA ALA A 270 -22.06 -8.70 -0.54
C ALA A 270 -23.18 -7.73 -0.15
N ARG A 271 -24.27 -8.26 0.38
CA ARG A 271 -25.40 -7.42 0.73
C ARG A 271 -25.11 -6.51 1.93
N THR A 272 -24.19 -6.88 2.82
CA THR A 272 -23.69 -6.02 3.89
C THR A 272 -22.97 -4.78 3.32
N VAL A 273 -21.98 -4.97 2.44
CA VAL A 273 -21.21 -3.84 1.86
C VAL A 273 -22.06 -2.98 0.92
N GLU A 274 -23.03 -3.58 0.22
CA GLU A 274 -24.02 -2.88 -0.60
C GLU A 274 -24.92 -1.97 0.23
N ILE A 275 -25.47 -2.49 1.35
CA ILE A 275 -26.31 -1.68 2.25
C ILE A 275 -25.50 -0.56 2.88
N ALA A 276 -24.29 -0.83 3.37
CA ALA A 276 -23.40 0.20 3.92
C ALA A 276 -23.16 1.33 2.90
N THR A 277 -22.88 0.98 1.65
CA THR A 277 -22.71 1.94 0.55
C THR A 277 -23.99 2.74 0.27
N MET A 278 -25.15 2.07 0.23
CA MET A 278 -26.43 2.73 -0.08
C MET A 278 -26.96 3.63 1.06
N CYS A 279 -26.48 3.45 2.28
CA CYS A 279 -26.86 4.33 3.40
C CYS A 279 -26.32 5.75 3.25
N GLY A 280 -25.33 5.99 2.39
CA GLY A 280 -24.67 7.28 2.27
C GLY A 280 -23.80 7.59 3.50
N TRP A 281 -23.55 8.88 3.75
CA TRP A 281 -22.46 9.32 4.65
C TRP A 281 -21.14 8.69 4.23
N ASP A 282 -20.23 8.33 5.13
CA ASP A 282 -18.87 7.90 4.77
C ASP A 282 -18.86 6.49 4.13
N THR A 283 -19.15 6.40 2.82
CA THR A 283 -19.56 5.14 2.19
C THR A 283 -18.43 4.14 2.02
N ASP A 284 -17.24 4.57 1.62
CA ASP A 284 -16.02 3.78 1.56
C ASP A 284 -15.62 3.25 2.94
N CYS A 285 -15.57 4.10 3.95
CA CYS A 285 -15.24 3.68 5.32
C CYS A 285 -16.25 2.69 5.88
N ASN A 286 -17.54 3.04 5.85
CA ASN A 286 -18.58 2.20 6.40
C ASN A 286 -18.61 0.83 5.72
N ALA A 287 -18.49 0.79 4.39
CA ALA A 287 -18.44 -0.45 3.63
C ALA A 287 -17.11 -1.21 3.82
N GLY A 288 -15.99 -0.49 3.96
CA GLY A 288 -14.67 -1.04 4.21
C GLY A 288 -14.61 -1.78 5.54
N ASN A 289 -14.99 -1.15 6.65
CA ASN A 289 -14.91 -1.78 7.97
C ASN A 289 -15.82 -3.02 8.09
N VAL A 290 -17.08 -2.92 7.64
CA VAL A 290 -17.98 -4.09 7.64
C VAL A 290 -17.50 -5.15 6.65
N GLY A 291 -16.87 -4.74 5.55
CA GLY A 291 -16.20 -5.62 4.59
C GLY A 291 -15.07 -6.41 5.26
N THR A 292 -14.24 -5.79 6.09
CA THR A 292 -13.20 -6.51 6.84
C THR A 292 -13.79 -7.51 7.81
N ILE A 293 -14.77 -7.09 8.64
CA ILE A 293 -15.41 -7.96 9.63
C ILE A 293 -16.03 -9.18 8.95
N LEU A 294 -16.85 -8.95 7.92
CA LEU A 294 -17.54 -10.03 7.23
C LEU A 294 -16.57 -10.88 6.42
N GLY A 295 -15.54 -10.30 5.80
CA GLY A 295 -14.51 -11.04 5.08
C GLY A 295 -13.78 -12.05 5.97
N VAL A 296 -13.43 -11.65 7.20
CA VAL A 296 -12.86 -12.58 8.20
C VAL A 296 -13.92 -13.62 8.63
N ALA A 297 -15.16 -13.18 8.89
CA ALA A 297 -16.22 -14.04 9.41
C ALA A 297 -16.59 -15.17 8.43
N CYS A 298 -16.78 -14.84 7.15
CA CYS A 298 -17.22 -15.78 6.12
C CYS A 298 -16.08 -16.46 5.35
N GLY A 299 -14.84 -15.96 5.47
CA GLY A 299 -13.70 -16.43 4.68
C GLY A 299 -13.87 -16.12 3.18
N LEU A 300 -12.96 -16.65 2.36
CA LEU A 300 -12.94 -16.34 0.92
C LEU A 300 -14.18 -16.83 0.19
N GLU A 301 -14.76 -17.96 0.60
CA GLU A 301 -15.95 -18.55 -0.03
C GLU A 301 -17.17 -17.62 0.05
N GLY A 302 -17.25 -16.78 1.08
CA GLY A 302 -18.35 -15.85 1.26
C GLY A 302 -18.24 -14.55 0.45
N ILE A 303 -17.09 -14.26 -0.18
CA ILE A 303 -16.86 -13.06 -0.99
C ILE A 303 -17.14 -13.38 -2.46
N PRO A 304 -18.18 -12.81 -3.10
CA PRO A 304 -18.51 -13.14 -4.48
C PRO A 304 -17.42 -12.76 -5.49
N GLU A 305 -17.25 -13.59 -6.51
CA GLU A 305 -16.20 -13.43 -7.54
C GLU A 305 -16.29 -12.07 -8.26
N HIS A 306 -17.49 -11.54 -8.50
CA HIS A 306 -17.66 -10.24 -9.17
C HIS A 306 -17.13 -9.05 -8.36
N TYR A 307 -16.99 -9.18 -7.05
CA TYR A 307 -16.33 -8.19 -6.20
C TYR A 307 -14.83 -8.44 -6.08
N ARG A 308 -14.43 -9.71 -5.93
CA ARG A 308 -13.02 -10.09 -5.75
C ARG A 308 -12.18 -9.92 -7.02
N LYS A 309 -12.70 -10.37 -8.16
CA LYS A 309 -11.96 -10.40 -9.43
C LYS A 309 -11.45 -9.03 -9.88
N PRO A 310 -12.22 -7.93 -9.76
CA PRO A 310 -11.71 -6.61 -10.12
C PRO A 310 -10.59 -6.09 -9.21
N ILE A 311 -10.48 -6.56 -7.95
CA ILE A 311 -9.37 -6.20 -7.05
C ILE A 311 -8.05 -6.82 -7.57
N ASN A 312 -8.12 -8.04 -8.11
CA ASN A 312 -6.98 -8.75 -8.71
C ASN A 312 -5.73 -8.80 -7.79
N ASP A 313 -5.91 -8.89 -6.47
CA ASP A 313 -4.81 -8.94 -5.48
C ASP A 313 -3.83 -7.75 -5.46
N GLY A 314 -4.10 -6.68 -6.21
CA GLY A 314 -3.25 -5.48 -6.23
C GLY A 314 -3.98 -4.27 -5.70
N ILE A 315 -3.37 -3.53 -4.78
CA ILE A 315 -3.83 -2.19 -4.39
C ILE A 315 -2.69 -1.19 -4.44
N VAL A 316 -3.09 0.07 -4.57
CA VAL A 316 -2.19 1.21 -4.59
C VAL A 316 -2.39 2.01 -3.32
N LEU A 317 -1.29 2.41 -2.70
CA LEU A 317 -1.29 3.23 -1.49
C LEU A 317 -0.62 4.58 -1.75
N SER A 318 -0.72 5.49 -0.78
CA SER A 318 -0.11 6.82 -0.85
C SER A 318 0.66 7.16 0.42
N GLY A 319 1.90 6.69 0.52
CA GLY A 319 2.90 7.13 1.49
C GLY A 319 4.16 7.68 0.84
N ILE A 320 5.15 8.04 1.67
CA ILE A 320 6.46 8.55 1.24
C ILE A 320 7.21 7.53 0.39
N SER A 321 7.13 6.24 0.72
CA SER A 321 7.83 5.23 -0.07
C SER A 321 7.04 4.85 -1.31
N GLY A 322 7.51 5.28 -2.48
CA GLY A 322 6.91 4.88 -3.75
C GLY A 322 6.97 3.37 -4.01
N TYR A 323 7.91 2.65 -3.37
CA TYR A 323 8.01 1.19 -3.45
C TYR A 323 6.91 0.49 -2.64
N LEU A 324 6.64 0.96 -1.41
CA LEU A 324 5.59 0.38 -0.55
C LEU A 324 4.18 0.71 -1.04
N ASN A 325 4.04 1.69 -1.95
CA ASN A 325 2.76 2.09 -2.53
C ASN A 325 2.20 1.09 -3.56
N ILE A 326 2.95 0.05 -3.92
CA ILE A 326 2.50 -1.05 -4.80
C ILE A 326 2.38 -2.29 -3.93
N LEU A 327 1.17 -2.60 -3.48
CA LEU A 327 0.92 -3.66 -2.50
C LEU A 327 0.29 -4.89 -3.16
N ASP A 328 0.93 -6.04 -2.95
CA ASP A 328 0.40 -7.37 -3.27
C ASP A 328 -0.32 -7.95 -2.05
N ILE A 329 -1.64 -8.13 -2.16
CA ILE A 329 -2.49 -8.53 -1.03
C ILE A 329 -2.10 -9.91 -0.45
N PRO A 330 -1.86 -10.97 -1.25
CA PRO A 330 -1.44 -12.26 -0.72
C PRO A 330 -0.14 -12.19 0.10
N THR A 331 0.87 -11.44 -0.37
CA THR A 331 2.12 -11.24 0.36
C THR A 331 1.89 -10.45 1.65
N TYR A 332 1.11 -9.36 1.58
CA TYR A 332 0.81 -8.56 2.76
C TYR A 332 0.01 -9.33 3.82
N ALA A 333 -0.94 -10.18 3.42
CA ALA A 333 -1.66 -11.05 4.35
C ALA A 333 -0.72 -12.00 5.10
N LYS A 334 0.30 -12.54 4.43
CA LYS A 334 1.34 -13.35 5.07
C LYS A 334 2.19 -12.53 6.04
N GLU A 335 2.55 -11.29 5.69
CA GLU A 335 3.26 -10.35 6.58
C GLU A 335 2.46 -10.03 7.84
N LEU A 336 1.14 -9.77 7.71
CA LEU A 336 0.23 -9.54 8.84
C LEU A 336 0.15 -10.75 9.76
N VAL A 337 0.08 -11.95 9.20
CA VAL A 337 0.00 -13.19 9.98
C VAL A 337 1.31 -13.47 10.72
N LEU A 338 2.45 -13.28 10.06
CA LEU A 338 3.78 -13.37 10.70
C LEU A 338 3.89 -12.36 11.85
N LEU A 339 3.38 -11.15 11.65
CA LEU A 339 3.29 -10.14 12.70
C LEU A 339 2.38 -10.59 13.86
N GLY A 340 1.23 -11.20 13.57
CA GLY A 340 0.31 -11.76 14.58
C GLY A 340 0.95 -12.89 15.41
N TYR A 341 1.68 -13.82 14.77
CA TYR A 341 2.46 -14.85 15.48
C TYR A 341 3.49 -14.21 16.43
N ARG A 342 4.24 -13.22 15.94
CA ARG A 342 5.22 -12.49 16.74
C ARG A 342 4.57 -11.82 17.97
N LEU A 343 3.43 -11.14 17.78
CA LEU A 343 2.70 -10.47 18.87
C LEU A 343 2.09 -11.45 19.88
N ALA A 344 1.71 -12.65 19.43
CA ALA A 344 1.25 -13.72 20.31
C ALA A 344 2.39 -14.38 21.10
N GLY A 345 3.65 -14.12 20.75
CA GLY A 345 4.81 -14.85 21.29
C GLY A 345 4.84 -16.32 20.85
N GLU A 346 4.17 -16.66 19.76
CA GLU A 346 4.11 -18.01 19.18
C GLU A 346 5.02 -18.07 17.95
N GLN A 347 5.67 -19.23 17.71
CA GLN A 347 6.50 -19.43 16.51
C GLN A 347 5.60 -19.64 15.29
N ALA A 348 5.86 -18.91 14.20
CA ALA A 348 5.13 -19.08 12.96
C ALA A 348 5.50 -20.41 12.26
N PRO A 349 4.60 -20.99 11.45
CA PRO A 349 4.94 -22.14 10.62
C PRO A 349 6.11 -21.83 9.67
N ALA A 350 7.09 -22.73 9.60
CA ALA A 350 8.28 -22.52 8.77
C ALA A 350 7.97 -22.28 7.28
N GLN A 351 6.89 -22.88 6.75
CA GLN A 351 6.45 -22.63 5.38
C GLN A 351 6.04 -21.17 5.17
N LEU A 352 5.38 -20.56 6.16
CA LEU A 352 4.97 -19.15 6.11
C LEU A 352 6.18 -18.21 6.26
N GLU A 353 7.11 -18.51 7.16
CA GLU A 353 8.34 -17.72 7.32
C GLU A 353 9.18 -17.70 6.04
N ASN A 354 9.21 -18.83 5.32
CA ASN A 354 9.98 -18.95 4.07
C ASN A 354 9.29 -18.36 2.84
N SER A 355 7.97 -18.11 2.89
CA SER A 355 7.22 -17.61 1.73
C SER A 355 7.32 -16.10 1.56
N VAL A 356 7.70 -15.35 2.60
CA VAL A 356 7.89 -13.89 2.55
C VAL A 356 9.35 -13.53 2.73
N LYS A 357 9.90 -12.76 1.78
CA LYS A 357 11.25 -12.22 1.86
C LYS A 357 11.25 -10.73 1.55
N GLN A 358 11.65 -9.92 2.52
CA GLN A 358 11.69 -8.46 2.36
C GLN A 358 12.62 -8.07 1.21
N GLY A 359 12.09 -7.27 0.27
CA GLY A 359 12.84 -6.79 -0.89
C GLY A 359 12.86 -7.74 -2.08
N GLU A 360 12.23 -8.92 -1.98
CA GLU A 360 12.04 -9.85 -3.09
C GLU A 360 10.56 -9.95 -3.44
N ILE A 361 10.27 -10.26 -4.70
CA ILE A 361 8.92 -10.64 -5.13
C ILE A 361 8.88 -12.16 -5.19
N HIS A 362 7.83 -12.75 -4.60
CA HIS A 362 7.57 -14.18 -4.64
C HIS A 362 6.06 -14.44 -4.70
N PHE A 363 5.57 -14.84 -5.86
CA PHE A 363 4.20 -15.24 -6.08
C PHE A 363 4.15 -16.78 -6.11
N ASP A 364 3.69 -17.34 -5.00
CA ASP A 364 3.57 -18.79 -4.79
C ASP A 364 2.16 -19.32 -5.06
N PHE A 365 1.18 -18.42 -5.22
CA PHE A 365 -0.22 -18.77 -5.52
C PHE A 365 -0.87 -19.72 -4.51
N GLU A 366 -0.36 -19.82 -3.28
CA GLU A 366 -0.86 -20.80 -2.29
C GLU A 366 -2.21 -20.42 -1.67
N LEU A 367 -2.59 -19.15 -1.79
CA LEU A 367 -3.86 -18.66 -1.28
C LEU A 367 -4.98 -18.92 -2.30
N PRO A 368 -6.09 -19.59 -1.93
CA PRO A 368 -7.16 -19.92 -2.87
C PRO A 368 -7.70 -18.69 -3.60
N GLY A 369 -7.70 -18.72 -4.93
CA GLY A 369 -8.16 -17.59 -5.75
C GLY A 369 -7.15 -16.48 -5.97
N SER A 370 -5.93 -16.61 -5.44
CA SER A 370 -4.90 -15.58 -5.59
C SER A 370 -4.38 -15.48 -7.02
N THR A 371 -4.13 -14.26 -7.47
CA THR A 371 -3.56 -13.92 -8.79
C THR A 371 -2.28 -13.10 -8.66
N HIS A 372 -1.96 -12.59 -7.46
CA HIS A 372 -0.78 -11.75 -7.21
C HIS A 372 -0.65 -10.56 -8.18
N ASP A 373 -1.79 -9.97 -8.56
CA ASP A 373 -1.89 -8.94 -9.61
C ASP A 373 -1.20 -9.28 -10.93
N LEU A 374 -1.17 -10.58 -11.30
CA LEU A 374 -0.88 -10.98 -12.67
C LEU A 374 -1.99 -10.50 -13.60
N ARG A 375 -1.59 -10.02 -14.78
CA ARG A 375 -2.46 -9.37 -15.75
C ARG A 375 -2.31 -9.98 -17.13
N LEU A 376 -3.37 -9.85 -17.90
CA LEU A 376 -3.43 -10.26 -19.31
C LEU A 376 -3.62 -9.04 -20.21
N SER A 377 -2.95 -9.00 -21.36
CA SER A 377 -3.15 -7.92 -22.34
C SER A 377 -4.27 -8.16 -23.35
N SER A 378 -4.93 -9.33 -23.29
CA SER A 378 -5.91 -9.75 -24.28
C SER A 378 -6.93 -10.70 -23.69
N ASN A 379 -8.19 -10.53 -24.09
CA ASN A 379 -9.30 -11.42 -23.73
C ASN A 379 -9.28 -12.77 -24.48
N ALA A 380 -8.30 -12.99 -25.37
CA ALA A 380 -8.06 -14.30 -25.97
C ALA A 380 -7.53 -15.33 -24.96
N CYS A 381 -7.06 -14.84 -23.81
CA CYS A 381 -6.74 -15.65 -22.65
C CYS A 381 -7.59 -15.25 -21.44
N SER A 382 -7.72 -16.15 -20.47
CA SER A 382 -8.26 -15.83 -19.14
C SER A 382 -7.35 -16.38 -18.05
N LEU A 383 -7.28 -15.67 -16.93
CA LEU A 383 -6.46 -16.01 -15.76
C LEU A 383 -7.37 -16.41 -14.61
N ARG A 384 -6.99 -17.46 -13.88
CA ARG A 384 -7.56 -17.84 -12.58
C ARG A 384 -6.52 -18.58 -11.74
N HIS A 385 -6.73 -18.62 -10.43
CA HIS A 385 -6.04 -19.58 -9.56
C HIS A 385 -6.51 -21.01 -9.85
N SER A 386 -5.62 -21.99 -9.72
CA SER A 386 -5.91 -23.41 -9.91
C SER A 386 -5.17 -24.29 -8.93
N THR A 387 -5.81 -25.35 -8.46
CA THR A 387 -5.20 -26.44 -7.68
C THR A 387 -5.01 -27.71 -8.51
N LEU A 388 -5.27 -27.66 -9.83
CA LEU A 388 -5.15 -28.82 -10.71
C LEU A 388 -3.70 -29.22 -10.94
N ARG A 389 -2.82 -28.22 -11.00
CA ARG A 389 -1.37 -28.38 -11.13
C ARG A 389 -0.71 -27.31 -10.27
N ALA A 390 0.33 -27.69 -9.57
CA ALA A 390 1.23 -26.81 -8.85
C ALA A 390 2.65 -27.39 -9.01
N TYR A 391 3.65 -26.52 -9.05
CA TYR A 391 5.05 -26.94 -9.03
C TYR A 391 5.52 -27.06 -7.59
N SER A 392 5.37 -25.98 -6.83
CA SER A 392 5.55 -25.95 -5.39
C SER A 392 4.16 -25.91 -4.73
N GLY A 393 4.06 -26.34 -3.47
CA GLY A 393 2.82 -26.24 -2.71
C GLY A 393 1.58 -26.88 -3.37
N THR A 394 0.51 -26.10 -3.52
CA THR A 394 -0.84 -26.57 -3.87
C THR A 394 -1.54 -25.72 -4.92
N GLY A 395 -1.11 -24.47 -5.15
CA GLY A 395 -1.74 -23.54 -6.07
C GLY A 395 -0.85 -23.15 -7.24
N SER A 396 -1.45 -22.65 -8.31
CA SER A 396 -0.73 -21.95 -9.39
C SER A 396 -1.67 -21.00 -10.15
N ALA A 397 -1.09 -20.09 -10.93
CA ALA A 397 -1.83 -19.29 -11.89
C ALA A 397 -2.12 -20.11 -13.16
N GLU A 398 -3.38 -20.33 -13.49
CA GLU A 398 -3.83 -21.00 -14.71
C GLU A 398 -4.30 -19.97 -15.74
N ILE A 399 -3.65 -19.98 -16.91
CA ILE A 399 -3.96 -19.15 -18.06
C ILE A 399 -4.57 -20.04 -19.14
N LEU A 400 -5.88 -19.94 -19.34
CA LEU A 400 -6.57 -20.56 -20.47
C LEU A 400 -6.24 -19.77 -21.73
N PHE A 401 -5.80 -20.43 -22.79
CA PHE A 401 -5.73 -19.86 -24.14
C PHE A 401 -6.77 -20.56 -25.02
N ASP A 402 -7.75 -19.80 -25.52
CA ASP A 402 -8.88 -20.37 -26.25
C ASP A 402 -8.80 -20.09 -27.76
N ARG A 403 -8.55 -21.16 -28.52
CA ARG A 403 -8.63 -21.16 -29.99
C ARG A 403 -7.84 -20.02 -30.64
N MET A 404 -6.61 -19.84 -30.17
CA MET A 404 -5.66 -18.86 -30.74
C MET A 404 -4.97 -19.42 -31.97
N SER A 405 -4.60 -18.55 -32.91
CA SER A 405 -3.97 -18.88 -34.18
C SER A 405 -2.75 -18.01 -34.42
N ARG A 406 -1.87 -18.47 -35.32
CA ARG A 406 -0.57 -17.86 -35.61
C ARG A 406 -0.62 -16.35 -35.71
N GLY A 407 0.24 -15.69 -34.92
CA GLY A 407 0.35 -14.23 -34.86
C GLY A 407 -0.55 -13.57 -33.80
N GLN A 408 -1.52 -14.30 -33.24
CA GLN A 408 -2.23 -13.84 -32.04
C GLN A 408 -1.34 -13.96 -30.81
N LYS A 409 -1.38 -12.92 -29.97
CA LYS A 409 -0.49 -12.76 -28.82
C LYS A 409 -1.29 -12.40 -27.58
N CYS A 410 -0.77 -12.81 -26.43
CA CYS A 410 -1.25 -12.38 -25.13
C CYS A 410 -0.05 -12.19 -24.21
N LYS A 411 0.06 -11.03 -23.56
CA LYS A 411 1.03 -10.84 -22.49
C LYS A 411 0.44 -11.36 -21.19
N ILE A 412 1.27 -12.03 -20.40
CA ILE A 412 1.01 -12.45 -19.02
C ILE A 412 2.07 -11.74 -18.18
N TYR A 413 1.67 -10.79 -17.35
CA TYR A 413 2.65 -9.85 -16.77
C TYR A 413 2.30 -9.36 -15.38
N TYR A 414 3.33 -9.00 -14.63
CA TYR A 414 3.26 -8.18 -13.44
C TYR A 414 3.62 -6.73 -13.80
N LYS A 415 2.97 -5.76 -13.16
CA LYS A 415 3.21 -4.32 -13.36
C LYS A 415 3.95 -3.72 -12.15
N PRO A 416 5.29 -3.63 -12.20
CA PRO A 416 6.08 -3.16 -11.06
C PRO A 416 6.09 -1.64 -10.91
N PHE A 417 5.52 -0.88 -11.86
CA PHE A 417 5.55 0.58 -11.87
C PHE A 417 4.31 1.17 -12.54
N TYR A 418 3.75 2.21 -11.92
CA TYR A 418 2.55 2.89 -12.36
C TYR A 418 2.80 4.35 -12.74
N ARG A 419 2.03 4.83 -13.71
CA ARG A 419 2.02 6.18 -14.27
C ARG A 419 0.63 6.78 -14.14
N ARG A 420 0.50 8.10 -14.30
CA ARG A 420 -0.81 8.77 -14.31
C ARG A 420 -1.79 8.17 -15.32
N GLU A 421 -1.32 7.74 -16.48
CA GLU A 421 -2.17 7.14 -17.52
C GLU A 421 -2.83 5.80 -17.11
N ASP A 422 -2.29 5.16 -16.07
CA ASP A 422 -2.78 3.88 -15.54
C ASP A 422 -4.02 4.04 -14.64
N PHE A 423 -4.40 5.27 -14.26
CA PHE A 423 -5.54 5.53 -13.37
C PHE A 423 -6.63 6.36 -14.05
N ASP A 424 -7.86 6.24 -13.55
CA ASP A 424 -9.00 7.06 -13.96
C ASP A 424 -9.23 8.27 -13.04
N ASP A 425 -8.62 8.26 -11.85
CA ASP A 425 -8.51 9.39 -10.94
C ASP A 425 -7.15 9.38 -10.23
N GLU A 426 -6.82 10.48 -9.57
CA GLU A 426 -5.57 10.62 -8.81
C GLU A 426 -5.85 11.01 -7.36
N ARG A 427 -6.92 10.46 -6.78
CA ARG A 427 -7.24 10.63 -5.36
C ARG A 427 -6.02 10.24 -4.52
N TYR A 428 -5.72 11.07 -3.53
CA TYR A 428 -4.53 10.97 -2.69
C TYR A 428 -3.17 10.98 -3.42
N MET A 429 -3.11 11.31 -4.71
CA MET A 429 -1.88 11.52 -5.51
C MET A 429 -0.74 10.52 -5.19
N PRO A 430 -0.98 9.21 -5.37
CA PRO A 430 0.01 8.18 -5.05
C PRO A 430 1.26 8.35 -5.92
N VAL A 431 2.43 8.11 -5.32
CA VAL A 431 3.72 8.16 -6.02
C VAL A 431 4.33 6.77 -6.05
N PHE A 432 5.15 6.49 -7.06
CA PHE A 432 5.65 5.15 -7.31
C PHE A 432 7.15 5.15 -7.54
N SER A 433 7.80 4.15 -6.97
CA SER A 433 9.14 3.70 -7.32
C SER A 433 9.00 2.23 -7.73
N PRO A 434 9.64 1.77 -8.82
CA PRO A 434 9.45 0.40 -9.29
C PRO A 434 9.71 -0.65 -8.21
N THR A 435 9.02 -1.79 -8.27
CA THR A 435 9.33 -2.97 -7.45
C THR A 435 10.29 -3.94 -8.13
N ALA A 436 10.64 -3.70 -9.40
CA ALA A 436 11.59 -4.48 -10.19
C ALA A 436 12.53 -3.56 -10.98
N TYR A 437 13.82 -3.89 -10.98
CA TYR A 437 14.89 -3.06 -11.55
C TYR A 437 15.87 -3.87 -12.41
N PRO A 438 16.53 -3.23 -13.40
CA PRO A 438 17.63 -3.83 -14.14
C PRO A 438 18.70 -4.48 -13.22
N GLY A 439 19.26 -5.60 -13.67
CA GLY A 439 20.24 -6.40 -12.91
C GLY A 439 19.62 -7.51 -12.05
N GLN A 440 18.36 -7.38 -11.64
CA GLN A 440 17.65 -8.43 -10.92
C GLN A 440 17.30 -9.60 -11.84
N THR A 441 17.11 -10.79 -11.25
CA THR A 441 16.74 -12.02 -11.96
C THR A 441 15.26 -12.31 -11.74
N VAL A 442 14.55 -12.50 -12.85
CA VAL A 442 13.21 -13.08 -12.86
C VAL A 442 13.30 -14.58 -13.06
N SER A 443 12.49 -15.33 -12.33
CA SER A 443 12.33 -16.77 -12.51
C SER A 443 10.89 -17.18 -12.30
N MET A 444 10.42 -18.18 -13.05
CA MET A 444 9.11 -18.81 -12.85
C MET A 444 9.12 -20.23 -13.40
N MET A 445 8.24 -21.07 -12.87
CA MET A 445 7.97 -22.40 -13.38
C MET A 445 6.74 -22.36 -14.27
N VAL A 446 6.83 -22.99 -15.44
CA VAL A 446 5.73 -23.05 -16.41
C VAL A 446 5.39 -24.49 -16.78
N TYR A 447 4.11 -24.77 -16.97
CA TYR A 447 3.61 -26.05 -17.47
C TYR A 447 2.56 -25.80 -18.54
N ALA A 448 2.76 -26.36 -19.74
CA ALA A 448 1.75 -26.30 -20.81
C ALA A 448 0.95 -27.61 -20.84
N ASP A 449 -0.37 -27.49 -20.75
CA ASP A 449 -1.33 -28.58 -20.91
C ASP A 449 -2.23 -28.28 -22.12
N ARG A 450 -1.87 -28.82 -23.28
CA ARG A 450 -2.47 -28.43 -24.55
C ARG A 450 -3.34 -29.53 -25.12
N TYR A 451 -4.51 -29.14 -25.61
CA TYR A 451 -5.51 -30.06 -26.14
C TYR A 451 -5.52 -30.08 -27.67
N THR A 452 -5.34 -28.93 -28.32
CA THR A 452 -5.20 -28.81 -29.79
C THR A 452 -4.14 -27.79 -30.17
N GLY A 453 -3.68 -27.84 -31.42
CA GLY A 453 -2.59 -27.00 -31.95
C GLY A 453 -1.35 -27.78 -32.36
N GLU A 454 -0.32 -27.06 -32.83
CA GLU A 454 1.02 -27.56 -33.22
C GLU A 454 2.11 -27.17 -32.23
N SER A 455 2.24 -25.88 -31.86
CA SER A 455 3.11 -25.42 -30.75
C SER A 455 2.70 -24.05 -30.22
N ILE A 456 3.19 -23.68 -29.04
CA ILE A 456 3.14 -22.32 -28.49
C ILE A 456 4.56 -21.80 -28.24
N ILE A 457 4.73 -20.48 -28.32
CA ILE A 457 6.01 -19.81 -28.03
C ILE A 457 5.80 -18.89 -26.83
N LEU A 458 6.66 -19.01 -25.82
CA LEU A 458 6.74 -18.03 -24.73
C LEU A 458 8.02 -17.21 -24.92
N ASN A 459 7.87 -15.88 -24.95
CA ASN A 459 9.00 -14.96 -24.97
C ASN A 459 9.00 -14.18 -23.66
N PRO A 460 10.01 -14.36 -22.79
CA PRO A 460 10.20 -13.46 -21.67
C PRO A 460 10.43 -12.04 -22.20
N TYR A 461 9.84 -11.05 -21.53
CA TYR A 461 9.96 -9.67 -21.95
C TYR A 461 9.97 -8.70 -20.77
N VAL A 462 10.53 -7.54 -21.03
CA VAL A 462 10.47 -6.36 -20.17
C VAL A 462 10.02 -5.17 -20.99
N ARG A 463 9.02 -4.42 -20.52
CA ARG A 463 8.54 -3.22 -21.21
C ARG A 463 9.20 -1.97 -20.67
N ASN A 464 9.66 -1.11 -21.57
CA ASN A 464 10.23 0.19 -21.24
C ASN A 464 9.12 1.21 -20.99
N THR A 465 9.09 1.87 -19.83
CA THR A 465 8.00 2.81 -19.50
C THR A 465 7.98 4.07 -20.38
N SER A 466 9.14 4.49 -20.89
CA SER A 466 9.27 5.73 -21.67
C SER A 466 8.94 5.52 -23.15
N THR A 467 9.45 4.45 -23.76
CA THR A 467 9.22 4.15 -25.19
C THR A 467 8.01 3.27 -25.43
N LYS A 468 7.47 2.63 -24.38
CA LYS A 468 6.41 1.61 -24.43
C LYS A 468 6.74 0.39 -25.30
N GLN A 469 8.03 0.21 -25.62
CA GLN A 469 8.51 -0.94 -26.38
C GLN A 469 8.79 -2.12 -25.46
N ASP A 470 8.48 -3.32 -25.95
CA ASP A 470 8.77 -4.58 -25.28
C ASP A 470 10.17 -5.08 -25.72
N VAL A 471 11.08 -5.26 -24.77
CA VAL A 471 12.39 -5.87 -24.98
C VAL A 471 12.23 -7.39 -24.82
N LEU A 472 12.26 -8.11 -25.94
CA LEU A 472 12.14 -9.57 -25.95
C LEU A 472 13.48 -10.23 -25.63
N LEU A 473 13.48 -11.22 -24.73
CA LEU A 473 14.69 -11.84 -24.19
C LEU A 473 14.94 -13.26 -24.72
N GLY A 474 14.32 -13.58 -25.87
CA GLY A 474 14.47 -14.86 -26.58
C GLY A 474 13.28 -15.78 -26.37
N GLY A 475 12.60 -16.13 -27.47
CA GLY A 475 11.46 -17.03 -27.46
C GLY A 475 11.87 -18.48 -27.35
N MET A 476 11.07 -19.26 -26.63
CA MET A 476 11.21 -20.71 -26.53
C MET A 476 9.89 -21.40 -26.89
N VAL A 477 10.00 -22.47 -27.66
CA VAL A 477 8.88 -23.39 -27.88
C VAL A 477 8.73 -24.23 -26.62
N ILE A 478 7.57 -24.14 -25.97
CA ILE A 478 7.30 -24.89 -24.75
C ILE A 478 6.95 -26.32 -25.11
N LYS A 479 7.69 -27.28 -24.53
CA LYS A 479 7.41 -28.69 -24.66
C LYS A 479 6.30 -29.11 -23.69
N GLU A 480 5.51 -30.10 -24.06
CA GLU A 480 4.49 -30.69 -23.17
C GLU A 480 5.10 -31.83 -22.32
N GLU A 481 6.27 -31.56 -21.70
CA GLU A 481 7.09 -32.54 -20.98
C GLU A 481 7.35 -32.09 -19.53
N GLY A 482 6.28 -31.82 -18.78
CA GLY A 482 6.39 -31.40 -17.39
C GLY A 482 6.71 -29.93 -17.18
N TRP A 483 7.03 -29.58 -15.92
CA TRP A 483 7.39 -28.22 -15.52
C TRP A 483 8.73 -27.79 -16.09
N GLN A 484 8.78 -26.59 -16.65
CA GLN A 484 9.97 -25.97 -17.22
C GLN A 484 10.28 -24.66 -16.50
N LYS A 485 11.54 -24.44 -16.17
CA LYS A 485 11.99 -23.19 -15.56
C LYS A 485 12.27 -22.17 -16.66
N ILE A 486 11.66 -20.99 -16.55
CA ILE A 486 12.02 -19.81 -17.32
C ILE A 486 12.74 -18.85 -16.38
N SER A 487 13.92 -18.38 -16.77
CA SER A 487 14.67 -17.38 -16.00
C SER A 487 15.46 -16.44 -16.89
N PHE A 488 15.48 -15.16 -16.52
CA PHE A 488 16.18 -14.11 -17.25
C PHE A 488 16.56 -12.95 -16.33
N THR A 489 17.57 -12.18 -16.72
CA THR A 489 17.97 -10.95 -16.03
C THR A 489 17.24 -9.75 -16.66
N ILE A 490 16.73 -8.85 -15.82
CA ILE A 490 16.11 -7.61 -16.27
C ILE A 490 17.19 -6.77 -16.98
N PRO A 491 17.04 -6.46 -18.29
CA PRO A 491 18.05 -5.73 -19.04
C PRO A 491 18.09 -4.27 -18.62
N GLN A 492 19.16 -3.57 -18.97
CA GLN A 492 19.20 -2.11 -18.90
C GLN A 492 18.16 -1.51 -19.85
N LEU A 493 17.50 -0.43 -19.41
CA LEU A 493 16.42 0.25 -20.15
C LEU A 493 16.80 1.69 -20.51
N ASP A 494 18.10 1.95 -20.69
CA ASP A 494 18.68 3.25 -21.03
C ASP A 494 18.18 4.38 -20.10
N GLY A 495 18.02 4.13 -18.82
CA GLY A 495 17.57 5.14 -17.87
C GLY A 495 16.06 5.25 -17.66
N ALA A 496 15.25 4.47 -18.38
CA ALA A 496 13.82 4.33 -18.13
C ALA A 496 13.52 3.25 -17.08
N MET A 497 12.30 3.27 -16.54
CA MET A 497 11.84 2.27 -15.56
C MET A 497 11.17 1.07 -16.22
N VAL A 498 11.12 -0.05 -15.49
CA VAL A 498 10.40 -1.28 -15.84
C VAL A 498 8.89 -1.02 -15.76
N ASP A 499 8.19 -1.05 -16.89
CA ASP A 499 6.74 -0.80 -16.99
C ASP A 499 5.92 -2.07 -16.76
N GLU A 500 6.35 -3.17 -17.38
CA GLU A 500 5.76 -4.51 -17.32
C GLU A 500 6.90 -5.53 -17.34
N ILE A 501 6.68 -6.67 -16.72
CA ILE A 501 7.58 -7.81 -16.78
C ILE A 501 6.81 -9.12 -16.78
N GLY A 502 7.19 -10.05 -17.66
CA GLY A 502 6.51 -11.34 -17.75
C GLY A 502 6.77 -12.09 -19.03
N LEU A 503 5.75 -12.79 -19.52
CA LEU A 503 5.80 -13.65 -20.70
C LEU A 503 4.85 -13.15 -21.79
N LEU A 504 5.36 -13.05 -23.01
CA LEU A 504 4.56 -12.89 -24.21
C LEU A 504 4.25 -14.28 -24.77
N PHE A 505 3.02 -14.72 -24.58
CA PHE A 505 2.46 -15.90 -25.23
C PHE A 505 2.16 -15.58 -26.69
N GLU A 506 2.70 -16.39 -27.59
CA GLU A 506 2.44 -16.31 -29.03
C GLU A 506 1.96 -17.67 -29.54
N ALA A 507 0.74 -17.68 -30.10
CA ALA A 507 0.21 -18.85 -30.79
C ALA A 507 1.02 -19.08 -32.07
N ASN A 508 1.40 -20.33 -32.34
CA ASN A 508 2.20 -20.69 -33.51
C ASN A 508 1.45 -21.59 -34.50
N SER A 509 0.21 -21.97 -34.16
CA SER A 509 -0.56 -22.95 -34.92
C SER A 509 -1.46 -22.32 -35.99
N PRO A 510 -1.67 -22.99 -37.14
CA PRO A 510 -2.49 -22.45 -38.23
C PRO A 510 -3.97 -22.34 -37.82
N ALA A 511 -4.73 -21.48 -38.51
CA ALA A 511 -6.15 -21.24 -38.19
C ALA A 511 -7.06 -22.49 -38.27
N LYS A 512 -6.62 -23.56 -38.96
CA LYS A 512 -7.34 -24.84 -39.06
C LYS A 512 -7.10 -25.78 -37.86
N ASN A 513 -6.05 -25.54 -37.08
CA ASN A 513 -5.69 -26.31 -35.88
C ASN A 513 -5.23 -25.33 -34.80
N LYS A 514 -6.19 -24.62 -34.21
CA LYS A 514 -5.92 -23.53 -33.28
C LYS A 514 -5.38 -24.05 -31.96
N ASP A 515 -4.52 -23.27 -31.32
CA ASP A 515 -4.00 -23.56 -29.99
C ASP A 515 -5.13 -23.42 -28.96
N PHE A 516 -5.34 -24.48 -28.18
CA PHE A 516 -6.31 -24.55 -27.10
C PHE A 516 -5.76 -25.39 -25.94
N GLY A 517 -5.83 -24.86 -24.73
CA GLY A 517 -5.31 -25.51 -23.53
C GLY A 517 -5.03 -24.51 -22.42
N CYS A 518 -4.27 -24.93 -21.42
CA CYS A 518 -3.90 -24.14 -20.26
C CYS A 518 -2.38 -24.02 -20.14
N LEU A 519 -1.92 -22.83 -19.75
CA LEU A 519 -0.56 -22.60 -19.28
C LEU A 519 -0.64 -22.33 -17.78
N TYR A 520 0.10 -23.11 -16.99
CA TYR A 520 0.23 -22.89 -15.55
C TYR A 520 1.55 -22.16 -15.27
N ILE A 521 1.51 -21.17 -14.39
CA ILE A 521 2.67 -20.41 -13.90
C ILE A 521 2.71 -20.53 -12.39
N ASP A 522 3.88 -20.85 -11.85
CA ASP A 522 4.10 -21.01 -10.42
C ASP A 522 5.51 -20.51 -10.03
N ASP A 523 5.75 -20.26 -8.74
CA ASP A 523 7.00 -19.72 -8.17
C ASP A 523 7.55 -18.51 -8.96
N PHE A 524 6.69 -17.54 -9.30
CA PHE A 524 7.15 -16.32 -9.97
C PHE A 524 7.94 -15.47 -8.97
N THR A 525 9.20 -15.20 -9.29
CA THR A 525 10.13 -14.51 -8.39
C THR A 525 10.89 -13.41 -9.11
N ILE A 526 11.15 -12.32 -8.38
CA ILE A 526 12.13 -11.28 -8.77
C ILE A 526 13.10 -11.13 -7.59
N THR A 527 14.36 -11.51 -7.83
CA THR A 527 15.38 -11.60 -6.77
C THR A 527 16.72 -11.05 -7.26
N GLY A 528 17.66 -10.89 -6.33
CA GLY A 528 19.00 -10.41 -6.62
C GLY A 528 19.11 -8.89 -6.62
N LYS A 529 20.31 -8.41 -6.97
CA LYS A 529 20.73 -7.02 -6.77
C LYS A 529 20.36 -6.15 -7.96
N ALA A 530 19.78 -4.99 -7.70
CA ALA A 530 19.52 -3.99 -8.72
C ALA A 530 20.79 -3.22 -9.10
N SER A 531 20.92 -2.87 -10.37
CA SER A 531 21.95 -1.97 -10.88
C SER A 531 21.38 -1.18 -12.05
N TYR A 532 21.10 0.10 -11.85
CA TYR A 532 20.39 0.92 -12.82
C TYR A 532 20.78 2.40 -12.71
N THR A 533 20.48 3.15 -13.77
CA THR A 533 20.54 4.61 -13.77
C THR A 533 19.14 5.16 -14.02
N ILE A 534 18.79 6.28 -13.40
CA ILE A 534 17.59 7.05 -13.69
C ILE A 534 18.01 8.21 -14.60
N ASP A 535 17.55 8.18 -15.85
CA ASP A 535 17.75 9.29 -16.78
C ASP A 535 16.63 10.31 -16.57
N ILE A 536 17.00 11.48 -16.03
CA ILE A 536 16.05 12.54 -15.68
C ILE A 536 15.32 13.07 -16.92
N SER A 537 15.96 13.06 -18.09
CA SER A 537 15.35 13.54 -19.34
C SER A 537 14.14 12.69 -19.78
N LYS A 538 14.04 11.45 -19.29
CA LYS A 538 12.94 10.51 -19.57
C LYS A 538 11.81 10.58 -18.55
N GLN A 539 12.00 11.30 -17.45
CA GLN A 539 11.04 11.39 -16.36
C GLN A 539 9.97 12.45 -16.63
N LYS A 540 8.85 12.36 -15.90
CA LYS A 540 7.77 13.35 -15.99
C LYS A 540 7.32 13.79 -14.62
N LYS A 541 6.72 14.98 -14.58
CA LYS A 541 6.00 15.48 -13.41
C LYS A 541 4.58 14.90 -13.39
N GLU A 542 4.32 14.01 -12.43
CA GLU A 542 3.05 13.31 -12.21
C GLU A 542 2.77 13.22 -10.70
N PHE A 543 1.50 13.25 -10.28
CA PHE A 543 1.12 13.10 -8.86
C PHE A 543 1.82 14.07 -7.89
N ALA A 544 1.97 15.33 -8.31
CA ALA A 544 2.73 16.36 -7.61
C ALA A 544 4.19 15.96 -7.29
N SER A 545 4.77 15.08 -8.10
CA SER A 545 6.12 14.53 -7.97
C SER A 545 6.80 14.41 -9.33
N ILE A 546 8.10 14.09 -9.37
CA ILE A 546 8.82 13.70 -10.59
C ILE A 546 9.10 12.21 -10.51
N THR A 547 8.72 11.45 -11.53
CA THR A 547 8.95 10.01 -11.54
C THR A 547 10.44 9.66 -11.60
N PRO A 548 10.89 8.50 -11.09
CA PRO A 548 10.20 7.58 -10.17
C PRO A 548 10.39 8.00 -8.70
N PHE A 549 10.60 9.29 -8.44
CA PHE A 549 10.83 9.80 -7.10
C PHE A 549 9.52 10.10 -6.37
N SER A 550 9.58 9.97 -5.06
CA SER A 550 8.66 10.54 -4.09
C SER A 550 9.30 11.78 -3.50
N HIS A 551 8.61 12.93 -3.59
CA HIS A 551 9.10 14.17 -3.01
C HIS A 551 8.46 14.44 -1.66
N ASN A 552 9.27 14.90 -0.73
CA ASN A 552 8.86 15.45 0.55
C ASN A 552 9.35 16.90 0.64
N HIS A 553 8.43 17.85 0.79
CA HIS A 553 8.68 19.30 0.68
C HIS A 553 9.37 19.75 -0.62
N GLY A 554 9.64 21.05 -0.74
CA GLY A 554 10.33 21.65 -1.87
C GLY A 554 9.48 21.82 -3.14
N ALA A 555 9.92 22.73 -4.00
CA ALA A 555 9.42 22.89 -5.35
C ALA A 555 10.36 22.15 -6.31
N TRP A 556 9.82 21.19 -7.04
CA TRP A 556 10.55 20.30 -7.93
C TRP A 556 10.06 20.45 -9.37
N GLU A 557 10.99 20.73 -10.28
CA GLU A 557 10.73 20.86 -11.72
C GLU A 557 11.81 20.16 -12.55
N ILE A 558 11.47 19.75 -13.78
CA ILE A 558 12.43 19.23 -14.75
C ILE A 558 12.83 20.38 -15.70
N GLU A 559 14.10 20.79 -15.68
CA GLU A 559 14.64 21.81 -16.59
C GLU A 559 16.01 21.36 -17.10
N ASN A 560 16.25 21.46 -18.42
CA ASN A 560 17.52 21.13 -19.06
C ASN A 560 18.05 19.71 -18.76
N GLY A 561 17.14 18.73 -18.65
CA GLY A 561 17.51 17.33 -18.34
C GLY A 561 17.95 17.10 -16.90
N MET A 562 17.66 18.03 -15.98
CA MET A 562 17.91 17.91 -14.55
C MET A 562 16.63 18.18 -13.74
N ILE A 563 16.57 17.59 -12.55
CA ILE A 563 15.60 17.95 -11.53
C ILE A 563 16.12 19.21 -10.84
N ASN A 564 15.38 20.30 -10.90
CA ASN A 564 15.66 21.53 -10.17
C ASN A 564 14.81 21.53 -8.90
N ALA A 565 15.49 21.64 -7.76
CA ALA A 565 14.88 21.74 -6.44
C ALA A 565 15.06 23.14 -5.88
N MET A 566 14.02 23.66 -5.24
CA MET A 566 14.10 24.88 -4.42
C MET A 566 13.33 24.65 -3.12
N CYS A 567 13.93 25.02 -1.98
CA CYS A 567 13.31 24.83 -0.68
C CYS A 567 13.68 25.95 0.29
N LEU A 568 12.84 26.17 1.31
CA LEU A 568 13.10 27.12 2.40
C LEU A 568 13.83 26.49 3.58
N GLU A 569 13.47 25.25 3.93
CA GLU A 569 14.03 24.54 5.08
C GLU A 569 14.69 23.24 4.65
N HIS A 570 13.90 22.30 4.13
CA HIS A 570 14.40 21.06 3.57
C HIS A 570 13.53 20.60 2.41
N ALA A 571 14.08 19.73 1.58
CA ALA A 571 13.38 19.02 0.52
C ALA A 571 14.11 17.72 0.19
N GLU A 572 13.35 16.67 -0.08
CA GLU A 572 13.88 15.34 -0.37
C GLU A 572 13.21 14.75 -1.61
N ALA A 573 13.97 13.97 -2.37
CA ALA A 573 13.50 13.14 -3.47
C ALA A 573 14.00 11.71 -3.22
N MET A 574 13.10 10.77 -2.97
CA MET A 574 13.42 9.36 -2.67
C MET A 574 12.96 8.42 -3.77
N THR A 575 13.73 7.37 -4.07
CA THR A 575 13.42 6.33 -5.05
C THR A 575 14.11 5.01 -4.72
N GLY A 576 13.79 3.95 -5.46
CA GLY A 576 14.41 2.64 -5.31
C GLY A 576 13.63 1.71 -4.39
N SER A 577 14.13 0.49 -4.21
CA SER A 577 13.51 -0.45 -3.28
C SER A 577 13.57 0.08 -1.85
N TYR A 578 12.48 -0.10 -1.09
CA TYR A 578 12.46 0.28 0.31
C TYR A 578 13.42 -0.56 1.16
N TYR A 579 13.86 -1.72 0.67
CA TYR A 579 14.65 -2.69 1.42
C TYR A 579 16.12 -2.80 0.98
N MET A 580 16.63 -1.85 0.17
CA MET A 580 18.04 -1.88 -0.26
C MET A 580 18.98 -1.75 0.94
N ARG A 581 20.00 -2.61 1.02
CA ARG A 581 20.93 -2.69 2.15
C ARG A 581 22.29 -2.10 1.81
N ASP A 582 23.16 -2.89 1.18
CA ASP A 582 24.48 -2.42 0.77
C ASP A 582 24.33 -1.75 -0.59
N ILE A 583 24.63 -0.46 -0.65
CA ILE A 583 24.29 0.38 -1.80
C ILE A 583 25.39 1.37 -2.13
N ARG A 584 25.62 1.54 -3.43
CA ARG A 584 26.38 2.65 -4.01
C ARG A 584 25.42 3.57 -4.74
N ILE A 585 25.40 4.84 -4.33
CA ILE A 585 24.58 5.89 -4.94
C ILE A 585 25.53 6.89 -5.58
N THR A 586 25.40 7.11 -6.89
CA THR A 586 26.20 8.11 -7.62
C THR A 586 25.26 9.10 -8.30
N GLY A 587 25.29 10.35 -7.86
CA GLY A 587 24.43 11.41 -8.36
C GLY A 587 25.21 12.59 -8.93
N LYS A 588 24.59 13.32 -9.85
CA LYS A 588 25.09 14.59 -10.38
C LYS A 588 24.47 15.75 -9.64
N ILE A 589 25.28 16.65 -9.07
CA ILE A 589 24.81 17.79 -8.28
C ILE A 589 25.42 19.09 -8.84
N THR A 590 24.56 20.07 -9.13
CA THR A 590 24.94 21.44 -9.48
C THR A 590 24.36 22.40 -8.44
N PRO A 591 25.18 22.89 -7.49
CA PRO A 591 24.79 23.94 -6.55
C PRO A 591 24.46 25.25 -7.28
N TYR A 592 23.29 25.85 -7.08
CA TYR A 592 22.97 27.18 -7.63
C TYR A 592 23.00 28.27 -6.55
N THR A 593 22.35 28.02 -5.42
CA THR A 593 22.30 28.92 -4.26
C THR A 593 22.10 28.12 -2.98
N GLY A 594 22.49 28.66 -1.83
CA GLY A 594 22.35 27.98 -0.55
C GLY A 594 23.53 27.08 -0.25
N GLU A 595 23.41 26.28 0.79
CA GLU A 595 24.56 25.61 1.39
C GLU A 595 24.44 24.09 1.43
N SER A 596 23.23 23.53 1.28
CA SER A 596 22.98 22.09 1.42
C SER A 596 22.60 21.43 0.10
N HIS A 597 23.44 20.53 -0.39
CA HIS A 597 23.24 19.82 -1.67
C HIS A 597 23.72 18.37 -1.55
N LEU A 598 22.79 17.43 -1.35
CA LEU A 598 23.10 16.10 -0.84
C LEU A 598 22.55 14.99 -1.75
N VAL A 599 23.23 13.84 -1.74
CA VAL A 599 22.63 12.54 -2.06
C VAL A 599 22.15 11.86 -0.77
N SER A 600 21.20 10.95 -0.87
CA SER A 600 20.66 10.18 0.25
C SER A 600 20.73 8.68 0.00
N ALA A 601 20.87 7.92 1.09
CA ALA A 601 20.99 6.47 1.10
C ALA A 601 20.30 5.89 2.35
N ARG A 602 19.73 4.69 2.22
CA ARG A 602 18.98 4.00 3.28
C ARG A 602 17.89 4.87 3.93
N VAL A 603 17.16 5.64 3.12
CA VAL A 603 16.05 6.48 3.58
C VAL A 603 14.81 5.63 3.85
N GLN A 604 14.32 5.66 5.09
CA GLN A 604 13.17 4.86 5.57
C GLN A 604 11.89 5.70 5.73
N GLY A 605 11.91 6.96 5.28
CA GLY A 605 10.80 7.90 5.41
C GLY A 605 11.32 9.33 5.64
N ALA A 606 10.44 10.25 6.02
CA ALA A 606 10.79 11.66 6.25
C ALA A 606 11.75 11.88 7.43
N LEU A 607 11.83 10.95 8.38
CA LEU A 607 12.57 11.14 9.63
C LEU A 607 13.82 10.26 9.75
N ARG A 608 14.14 9.45 8.73
CA ARG A 608 15.14 8.38 8.84
C ARG A 608 15.93 8.19 7.55
N GLY A 609 17.24 8.31 7.63
CA GLY A 609 18.15 8.00 6.53
C GLY A 609 19.55 8.55 6.71
N TYR A 610 20.43 8.23 5.76
CA TYR A 610 21.75 8.85 5.64
C TYR A 610 21.78 9.83 4.48
N TYR A 611 22.55 10.89 4.66
CA TYR A 611 22.70 11.96 3.68
C TYR A 611 24.17 12.36 3.59
N GLY A 612 24.64 12.68 2.39
CA GLY A 612 26.03 13.07 2.18
C GLY A 612 26.18 14.00 0.99
N GLY A 613 27.06 15.00 1.11
CA GLY A 613 27.28 15.97 0.03
C GLY A 613 27.78 17.31 0.54
N PHE A 614 27.42 18.37 -0.17
CA PHE A 614 27.92 19.73 0.08
C PHE A 614 27.18 20.43 1.22
N THR A 615 27.97 21.21 1.96
CA THR A 615 27.61 22.05 3.12
C THR A 615 28.29 23.41 2.98
N GLU A 616 27.92 24.41 3.80
CA GLU A 616 28.54 25.75 3.79
C GLU A 616 30.08 25.70 3.76
N ASN A 617 30.68 24.84 4.59
CA ASN A 617 32.12 24.82 4.84
C ASN A 617 32.87 23.65 4.17
N GLY A 618 32.19 22.85 3.34
CA GLY A 618 32.81 21.71 2.67
C GLY A 618 31.85 20.58 2.38
N VAL A 619 32.21 19.36 2.77
CA VAL A 619 31.36 18.17 2.65
C VAL A 619 31.10 17.53 4.01
N ALA A 620 29.96 16.86 4.15
CA ALA A 620 29.61 16.13 5.37
C ALA A 620 28.78 14.87 5.09
N ILE A 621 28.78 13.97 6.06
CA ILE A 621 27.87 12.82 6.17
C ILE A 621 26.96 13.06 7.38
N TYR A 622 25.66 12.86 7.20
CA TYR A 622 24.63 13.02 8.20
C TYR A 622 23.82 11.74 8.38
N CYS A 623 23.28 11.56 9.59
CA CYS A 623 22.25 10.58 9.92
C CYS A 623 21.03 11.32 10.46
N ASN A 624 19.87 11.13 9.83
CA ASN A 624 18.59 11.56 10.38
C ASN A 624 17.98 10.39 11.14
N ASN A 625 17.64 10.57 12.41
CA ASN A 625 16.83 9.60 13.15
C ASN A 625 15.91 10.35 14.11
N SER A 626 14.84 10.92 13.55
CA SER A 626 14.00 11.95 14.19
C SER A 626 14.79 13.20 14.59
N GLY A 627 15.74 13.59 13.75
CA GLY A 627 16.66 14.70 13.97
C GLY A 627 17.98 14.49 13.22
N MET A 628 18.44 15.54 12.53
CA MET A 628 19.67 15.51 11.75
C MET A 628 20.92 15.61 12.64
N LYS A 629 21.76 14.59 12.58
CA LYS A 629 23.07 14.53 13.26
C LYS A 629 24.19 14.47 12.23
N GLN A 630 25.17 15.35 12.35
CA GLN A 630 26.40 15.27 11.56
C GLN A 630 27.31 14.15 12.12
N LEU A 631 27.71 13.23 11.25
CA LEU A 631 28.61 12.11 11.60
C LEU A 631 30.07 12.45 11.31
N ALA A 632 30.33 13.08 10.16
CA ALA A 632 31.67 13.45 9.72
C ALA A 632 31.61 14.67 8.80
N SER A 633 32.68 15.45 8.74
CA SER A 633 32.82 16.60 7.83
C SER A 633 34.28 16.93 7.53
N CYS A 634 34.57 17.47 6.35
CA CYS A 634 35.87 18.05 6.05
C CYS A 634 35.76 19.25 5.10
N PRO A 635 36.74 20.18 5.13
CA PRO A 635 36.77 21.29 4.19
C PRO A 635 36.86 20.80 2.72
N PHE A 636 36.05 21.41 1.85
CA PHE A 636 36.09 21.16 0.41
C PHE A 636 35.58 22.40 -0.35
N ALA A 637 36.39 22.94 -1.26
CA ALA A 637 36.04 24.17 -1.99
C ALA A 637 35.19 23.86 -3.23
N TRP A 638 33.90 23.57 -3.03
CA TRP A 638 32.93 23.51 -4.12
C TRP A 638 32.55 24.93 -4.61
N GLN A 639 31.84 25.02 -5.73
CA GLN A 639 31.52 26.28 -6.42
C GLN A 639 30.10 26.22 -6.98
N TYR A 640 29.40 27.36 -6.94
CA TYR A 640 28.11 27.50 -7.62
C TYR A 640 28.23 27.35 -9.14
N ASN A 641 27.17 26.84 -9.76
CA ASN A 641 27.05 26.59 -11.20
C ASN A 641 28.09 25.62 -11.78
N LYS A 642 28.80 24.87 -10.93
CA LYS A 642 29.66 23.77 -11.33
C LYS A 642 28.99 22.45 -11.00
N GLU A 643 28.93 21.55 -11.98
CA GLU A 643 28.45 20.18 -11.77
C GLU A 643 29.56 19.34 -11.10
N TYR A 644 29.15 18.53 -10.12
CA TYR A 644 29.98 17.55 -9.44
C TYR A 644 29.35 16.16 -9.53
N THR A 645 30.19 15.14 -9.49
CA THR A 645 29.75 13.75 -9.29
C THR A 645 29.93 13.40 -7.83
N VAL A 646 28.84 13.13 -7.12
CA VAL A 646 28.86 12.80 -5.69
C VAL A 646 28.47 11.34 -5.53
N GLU A 647 29.28 10.58 -4.79
CA GLU A 647 29.02 9.19 -4.48
C GLU A 647 28.89 8.99 -2.97
N LEU A 648 27.80 8.34 -2.55
CA LEU A 648 27.60 7.86 -1.19
C LEU A 648 27.52 6.32 -1.22
N LEU A 649 28.52 5.69 -0.63
CA LEU A 649 28.66 4.24 -0.54
C LEU A 649 28.36 3.80 0.89
N VAL A 650 27.40 2.88 1.06
CA VAL A 650 27.03 2.32 2.36
C VAL A 650 27.12 0.80 2.31
N ILE A 651 28.06 0.20 3.05
CA ILE A 651 28.25 -1.26 3.14
C ILE A 651 28.31 -1.65 4.61
N GLY A 652 27.37 -2.49 5.06
CA GLY A 652 27.22 -2.79 6.49
C GLY A 652 27.04 -1.51 7.29
N SER A 653 27.96 -1.22 8.22
CA SER A 653 28.01 0.05 8.98
C SER A 653 28.91 1.12 8.37
N HIS A 654 29.67 0.82 7.31
CA HIS A 654 30.64 1.76 6.75
C HIS A 654 29.95 2.67 5.73
N ILE A 655 30.10 3.99 5.92
CA ILE A 655 29.58 5.02 5.03
C ILE A 655 30.76 5.82 4.50
N THR A 656 30.88 5.88 3.17
CA THR A 656 31.95 6.60 2.47
C THR A 656 31.35 7.65 1.54
N LEU A 657 31.86 8.87 1.60
CA LEU A 657 31.49 9.97 0.70
C LEU A 657 32.67 10.32 -0.20
N SER A 658 32.42 10.30 -1.51
CA SER A 658 33.38 10.68 -2.55
C SER A 658 32.83 11.79 -3.43
N VAL A 659 33.71 12.67 -3.91
CA VAL A 659 33.37 13.72 -4.89
C VAL A 659 34.37 13.65 -6.04
N ASP A 660 33.85 13.61 -7.27
CA ASP A 660 34.61 13.46 -8.52
C ASP A 660 35.64 12.31 -8.46
N GLY A 661 35.22 11.18 -7.88
CA GLY A 661 36.03 9.96 -7.75
C GLY A 661 37.06 9.99 -6.61
N LYS A 662 37.16 11.09 -5.85
CA LYS A 662 38.03 11.18 -4.68
C LYS A 662 37.24 10.94 -3.40
N GLN A 663 37.61 9.91 -2.65
CA GLN A 663 37.10 9.68 -1.30
C GLN A 663 37.52 10.82 -0.37
N LEU A 664 36.55 11.46 0.29
CA LEU A 664 36.76 12.60 1.20
C LEU A 664 36.48 12.23 2.65
N LEU A 665 35.43 11.44 2.90
CA LEU A 665 35.02 11.04 4.25
C LEU A 665 34.75 9.54 4.31
N GLN A 666 34.97 8.97 5.49
CA GLN A 666 34.54 7.63 5.85
C GLN A 666 34.16 7.63 7.33
N VAL A 667 33.03 7.01 7.67
CA VAL A 667 32.54 6.89 9.04
C VAL A 667 31.85 5.55 9.22
N GLU A 668 31.73 5.10 10.47
CA GLU A 668 30.92 3.93 10.84
C GLU A 668 29.66 4.38 11.57
N ASP A 669 28.49 3.95 11.10
CA ASP A 669 27.20 4.12 11.77
C ASP A 669 26.24 2.99 11.35
N SER A 670 25.53 2.42 12.31
CA SER A 670 24.62 1.28 12.09
C SER A 670 23.16 1.62 12.40
N THR A 671 22.80 2.90 12.47
CA THR A 671 21.44 3.35 12.79
C THR A 671 20.44 2.85 11.76
N HIS A 672 20.77 3.00 10.46
CA HIS A 672 19.91 2.56 9.35
C HIS A 672 20.57 1.41 8.58
N THR A 673 19.87 0.28 8.51
CA THR A 673 20.39 -0.96 7.89
C THR A 673 19.86 -1.22 6.48
N TYR A 674 18.79 -0.51 6.10
CA TYR A 674 18.16 -0.61 4.78
C TYR A 674 17.40 0.69 4.46
N GLY A 675 17.06 0.92 3.19
CA GLY A 675 16.14 1.99 2.79
C GLY A 675 16.35 2.45 1.34
N MET A 676 15.55 3.43 0.94
CA MET A 676 15.58 4.06 -0.38
C MET A 676 16.82 4.95 -0.58
N ALA A 677 16.99 5.47 -1.79
CA ALA A 677 18.06 6.40 -2.15
C ALA A 677 17.52 7.64 -2.86
N GLY A 678 18.36 8.67 -3.04
CA GLY A 678 17.94 9.84 -3.80
C GLY A 678 18.76 11.10 -3.55
N TYR A 679 18.06 12.24 -3.51
CA TYR A 679 18.63 13.57 -3.34
C TYR A 679 17.97 14.31 -2.19
N ALA A 680 18.69 15.26 -1.58
CA ALA A 680 18.13 16.08 -0.52
C ALA A 680 18.81 17.47 -0.42
N MET A 681 18.09 18.38 0.20
CA MET A 681 18.54 19.68 0.68
C MET A 681 17.99 19.89 2.08
N TYR A 682 18.81 20.38 3.02
CA TYR A 682 18.44 20.64 4.42
C TYR A 682 18.72 22.10 4.84
N SER A 683 18.78 23.01 3.86
CA SER A 683 18.77 24.44 4.09
C SER A 683 18.14 25.19 2.91
N LEU A 684 17.81 26.47 3.12
CA LEU A 684 17.34 27.37 2.06
C LEU A 684 18.31 27.31 0.86
N GLY A 685 17.79 27.05 -0.33
CA GLY A 685 18.63 27.03 -1.52
C GLY A 685 17.95 26.56 -2.79
N ARG A 686 18.76 26.44 -3.84
CA ARG A 686 18.39 25.87 -5.14
C ARG A 686 19.51 24.95 -5.65
N SER A 687 19.13 23.79 -6.19
CA SER A 687 20.05 22.79 -6.75
C SER A 687 19.53 22.20 -8.03
N GLY A 688 20.45 21.87 -8.94
CA GLY A 688 20.21 20.96 -10.05
C GLY A 688 20.71 19.57 -9.70
N PHE A 689 19.85 18.57 -9.87
CA PHE A 689 20.14 17.16 -9.67
C PHE A 689 20.00 16.42 -11.01
N GLY A 690 21.08 15.84 -11.50
CA GLY A 690 21.09 15.09 -12.75
C GLY A 690 20.78 13.61 -12.55
N ASN A 691 21.24 12.79 -13.50
CA ASN A 691 21.04 11.34 -13.46
C ASN A 691 21.57 10.73 -12.16
N LEU A 692 20.82 9.76 -11.65
CA LEU A 692 21.13 9.04 -10.42
C LEU A 692 21.39 7.57 -10.75
N THR A 693 22.57 7.08 -10.43
CA THR A 693 22.94 5.66 -10.56
C THR A 693 22.87 5.00 -9.19
N ILE A 694 22.22 3.83 -9.14
CA ILE A 694 21.99 3.04 -7.92
C ILE A 694 22.48 1.61 -8.21
N GLU A 695 23.34 1.10 -7.34
CA GLU A 695 23.87 -0.26 -7.41
C GLU A 695 23.79 -0.91 -6.03
N GLU A 696 23.04 -2.01 -5.91
CA GLU A 696 23.04 -2.87 -4.73
C GLU A 696 24.26 -3.81 -4.77
N LEU A 697 25.00 -3.92 -3.66
CA LEU A 697 26.35 -4.49 -3.58
C LEU A 697 26.46 -5.85 -2.92
#